data_AF-A0A1G2USD4-F1
#
_entry.id   AF-A0A1G2USD4-F1
#
_cell.length_a   1.000
_cell.length_b   1.000
_cell.length_c   1.000
_cell.angle_alpha   90.00
_cell.angle_beta   90.00
_cell.angle_gamma   90.00
#
_symmetry.space_group_name_H-M   'P 1'
#
loop_
_entity.id
_entity.type
_entity.pdbx_description
1 polymer ?
#
loop_
_entity_poly.entity_id
_entity_poly.type
_entity_poly.pdbx_seq_one_letter_code
_entity_poly.pdbx_strand_id
1 'polypeptide(L)'
;MKLKSKLFTSAVAFSMVLSMIAIPASAQTTAELTAQINSLLAMIAQLQAQIAGGAGAGSATTFNTDLTVGSTGSDVVALQTWLVGKGLLTMPAGVAMGYFGNLTKSALAAYQASVGITPAVGYFGPITRAKVNSLVVVPVVPGTVPGSTGITTPGVEGTLTVTNSTAGLVSTAYEGDSKAAILGFKAQAKTSDIAIQRVKIDLGTDTKVYTAFYKTLYLTDTDGNVIKSVDLNSSTVVKESNNYYATLSGFSYVVSKDTTKQMYIKADLWSNIDSADITAQSPQVITLADSGVRGVDGAGIDQYSPTEGTDVTKSITIAATLSDSASLKVSLNSSTPKKQDVIADGGSGNDELDKLTVLVFDLKAEKDNVLVTDIRIGVVDQGDSGAATVATAYLFDGSTELDNAAITTDMATFADIDFTVLKDTTKTLTVKVDVRDANVLSEGFIASASTTAAADLVSENSSGDSITETGSATGNEVGIRSAGPEITLVSKSITTANTPQGSQLAGATSTLTASFTVKVKAVGADLLLGTIGSTTGAMFGPSGSIGSFVVYRNGVAVTTLSNSTSTAYTVPSTCTTGVTQSCTLPDGSEVTIPVTYLIEGRTATVGTAAASGLYAIGLEQINWVSSTSVLSTSTFMSGETDWRTSDVSFP
;
A
#
# COMPACT_ATOMS: atom_id res chain seq x y z
N MET A 1 3.01 -24.07 43.30
CA MET A 1 3.08 -25.11 44.35
C MET A 1 4.47 -25.74 44.32
N LYS A 2 5.33 -25.49 45.34
CA LYS A 2 6.75 -25.96 45.44
C LYS A 2 7.68 -25.38 44.32
N LEU A 3 9.01 -25.24 44.44
CA LEU A 3 10.00 -25.57 45.48
C LEU A 3 10.95 -24.37 45.80
N LYS A 4 11.16 -24.14 47.12
CA LYS A 4 12.43 -24.05 47.88
C LYS A 4 13.68 -23.30 47.33
N SER A 5 14.16 -22.33 48.12
CA SER A 5 15.58 -22.25 48.53
C SER A 5 15.73 -21.79 49.99
N LYS A 6 16.76 -22.32 50.67
CA LYS A 6 17.11 -22.22 52.10
C LYS A 6 18.62 -22.47 52.23
N LEU A 7 19.38 -21.95 53.21
CA LEU A 7 19.18 -20.99 54.33
C LEU A 7 20.58 -20.29 54.53
N PHE A 8 21.00 -19.59 55.59
CA PHE A 8 20.53 -19.40 56.98
C PHE A 8 20.94 -17.98 57.48
N THR A 9 21.13 -17.77 58.79
CA THR A 9 21.62 -16.53 59.41
C THR A 9 22.28 -16.86 60.76
N SER A 10 23.05 -15.92 61.32
CA SER A 10 23.51 -15.81 62.73
C SER A 10 24.67 -16.71 63.20
N ALA A 11 25.43 -16.41 64.27
CA ALA A 11 25.91 -15.17 64.93
C ALA A 11 26.70 -15.59 66.21
N VAL A 12 27.08 -14.62 67.07
CA VAL A 12 27.59 -14.77 68.47
C VAL A 12 29.06 -15.19 68.60
N ALA A 13 29.89 -14.68 69.52
CA ALA A 13 30.04 -13.37 70.19
C ALA A 13 31.32 -13.43 71.06
N PHE A 14 32.04 -12.31 71.28
CA PHE A 14 32.52 -11.93 72.62
C PHE A 14 33.00 -10.48 72.69
N SER A 15 33.21 -9.98 73.91
CA SER A 15 33.49 -8.58 74.25
C SER A 15 34.78 -8.44 75.05
N MET A 16 35.31 -7.20 75.07
CA MET A 16 35.97 -6.54 76.22
C MET A 16 37.51 -6.68 76.46
N VAL A 17 38.07 -5.54 76.92
CA VAL A 17 39.32 -5.31 77.71
C VAL A 17 40.71 -5.33 77.01
N LEU A 18 41.09 -4.14 76.53
CA LEU A 18 42.29 -3.36 76.89
C LEU A 18 43.43 -4.03 77.72
N SER A 19 44.62 -4.24 77.12
CA SER A 19 45.92 -3.97 77.77
C SER A 19 47.06 -3.89 76.73
N MET A 20 48.09 -3.08 77.03
CA MET A 20 49.16 -2.74 76.07
C MET A 20 50.19 -3.88 75.91
N ILE A 21 50.48 -4.25 74.67
CA ILE A 21 51.76 -4.88 74.29
C ILE A 21 52.32 -4.07 73.11
N ALA A 22 53.53 -3.55 73.27
CA ALA A 22 54.23 -2.87 72.19
C ALA A 22 54.72 -3.92 71.18
N ILE A 23 54.13 -3.90 69.99
CA ILE A 23 54.63 -4.63 68.82
C ILE A 23 55.44 -3.60 68.01
N PRO A 24 56.72 -3.87 67.66
CA PRO A 24 57.50 -2.92 66.88
C PRO A 24 56.83 -2.66 65.54
N ALA A 25 56.86 -1.40 65.08
CA ALA A 25 56.57 -1.10 63.69
C ALA A 25 57.59 -1.88 62.85
N SER A 26 57.12 -2.86 62.07
CA SER A 26 57.94 -3.56 61.09
C SER A 26 58.47 -2.53 60.11
N ALA A 27 59.74 -2.16 60.28
CA ALA A 27 60.41 -1.26 59.36
C ALA A 27 60.33 -1.88 57.96
N GLN A 28 59.75 -1.13 57.01
CA GLN A 28 59.65 -1.54 55.61
C GLN A 28 61.05 -1.99 55.15
N THR A 29 61.17 -3.28 54.83
CA THR A 29 62.48 -3.88 54.62
C THR A 29 63.14 -3.28 53.38
N THR A 30 64.47 -3.31 53.33
CA THR A 30 65.20 -2.89 52.12
C THR A 30 64.78 -3.70 50.89
N ALA A 31 64.29 -4.93 51.08
CA ALA A 31 63.69 -5.74 50.02
C ALA A 31 62.34 -5.18 49.53
N GLU A 32 61.42 -4.77 50.42
CA GLU A 32 60.13 -4.17 50.05
C GLU A 32 60.29 -2.77 49.44
N LEU A 33 61.24 -1.97 49.93
CA LEU A 33 61.66 -0.73 49.29
C LEU A 33 62.27 -0.98 47.91
N THR A 34 63.11 -2.00 47.74
CA THR A 34 63.65 -2.38 46.41
C THR A 34 62.56 -2.89 45.47
N ALA A 35 61.55 -3.61 45.97
CA ALA A 35 60.40 -4.04 45.18
C ALA A 35 59.53 -2.85 44.73
N GLN A 36 59.28 -1.87 45.60
CA GLN A 36 58.60 -0.62 45.23
C GLN A 36 59.43 0.23 44.27
N ILE A 37 60.75 0.32 44.46
CA ILE A 37 61.65 1.00 43.51
C ILE A 37 61.62 0.31 42.15
N ASN A 38 61.65 -1.02 42.08
CA ASN A 38 61.55 -1.75 40.81
C ASN A 38 60.17 -1.62 40.16
N SER A 39 59.09 -1.56 40.95
CA SER A 39 57.74 -1.28 40.44
C SER A 39 57.60 0.16 39.92
N LEU A 40 58.18 1.14 40.60
CA LEU A 40 58.24 2.52 40.16
C LEU A 40 59.16 2.70 38.94
N LEU A 41 60.28 1.97 38.85
CA LEU A 41 61.14 1.95 37.66
C LEU A 41 60.43 1.28 36.47
N ALA A 42 59.65 0.22 36.69
CA ALA A 42 58.81 -0.37 35.64
C ALA A 42 57.69 0.57 35.20
N MET A 43 57.05 1.28 36.13
CA MET A 43 56.03 2.29 35.82
C MET A 43 56.64 3.52 35.12
N ILE A 44 57.82 3.97 35.54
CA ILE A 44 58.59 5.02 34.84
C ILE A 44 59.01 4.54 33.46
N ALA A 45 59.44 3.28 33.29
CA ALA A 45 59.76 2.71 31.98
C ALA A 45 58.51 2.59 31.09
N GLN A 46 57.33 2.32 31.65
CA GLN A 46 56.06 2.28 30.93
C GLN A 46 55.56 3.68 30.55
N LEU A 47 55.69 4.69 31.43
CA LEU A 47 55.44 6.09 31.08
C LEU A 47 56.49 6.63 30.11
N GLN A 48 57.76 6.23 30.23
CA GLN A 48 58.81 6.58 29.26
C GLN A 48 58.60 5.87 27.92
N ALA A 49 57.99 4.67 27.89
CA ALA A 49 57.56 4.03 26.65
C ALA A 49 56.33 4.75 26.05
N GLN A 50 55.42 5.30 26.86
CA GLN A 50 54.33 6.16 26.39
C GLN A 50 54.84 7.54 25.90
N ILE A 51 55.91 8.07 26.48
CA ILE A 51 56.52 9.35 26.08
C ILE A 51 57.45 9.16 24.86
N ALA A 52 58.22 8.08 24.80
CA ALA A 52 59.04 7.72 23.63
C ALA A 52 58.20 7.23 22.44
N GLY A 53 57.06 6.59 22.71
CA GLY A 53 56.01 6.35 21.71
C GLY A 53 55.09 7.56 21.44
N GLY A 54 55.32 8.69 22.12
CA GLY A 54 54.44 9.87 22.13
C GLY A 54 55.13 11.20 21.81
N ALA A 55 56.40 11.17 21.39
CA ALA A 55 57.18 12.36 21.05
C ALA A 55 57.99 12.16 19.75
N GLY A 56 57.28 11.87 18.65
CA GLY A 56 57.90 11.57 17.35
C GLY A 56 57.06 11.90 16.11
N ALA A 57 55.89 12.53 16.29
CA ALA A 57 55.10 13.10 15.19
C ALA A 57 54.34 14.31 15.73
N GLY A 58 54.38 15.42 15.01
CA GLY A 58 53.46 16.53 15.30
C GLY A 58 52.05 16.09 14.97
N SER A 59 51.28 15.66 15.98
CA SER A 59 49.89 15.25 15.80
C SER A 59 49.12 16.38 15.15
N ALA A 60 48.71 16.16 13.90
CA ALA A 60 47.91 17.08 13.11
C ALA A 60 46.56 17.27 13.81
N THR A 61 46.49 18.26 14.72
CA THR A 61 45.33 18.45 15.59
C THR A 61 44.23 19.09 14.76
N THR A 62 43.41 18.25 14.14
CA THR A 62 42.22 18.68 13.40
C THR A 62 41.22 19.25 14.40
N PHE A 63 41.16 20.57 14.48
CA PHE A 63 40.11 21.25 15.24
C PHE A 63 38.77 20.89 14.62
N ASN A 64 37.79 20.50 15.43
CA ASN A 64 36.43 20.17 14.96
C ASN A 64 35.36 21.12 15.54
N THR A 65 35.65 21.79 16.66
CA THR A 65 34.71 22.68 17.36
C THR A 65 34.92 24.15 16.97
N ASP A 66 33.85 24.95 17.03
CA ASP A 66 33.93 26.41 17.01
C ASP A 66 34.38 26.92 18.40
N LEU A 67 35.39 27.80 18.46
CA LEU A 67 35.90 28.33 19.74
C LEU A 67 35.73 29.85 19.83
N THR A 68 35.34 30.33 21.01
CA THR A 68 35.11 31.76 21.30
C THR A 68 35.51 32.09 22.73
N VAL A 69 35.41 33.37 23.15
CA VAL A 69 35.69 33.76 24.53
C VAL A 69 34.77 33.02 25.50
N GLY A 70 35.37 32.37 26.50
CA GLY A 70 34.68 31.49 27.44
C GLY A 70 34.80 30.00 27.14
N SER A 71 35.23 29.60 25.93
CA SER A 71 35.49 28.19 25.61
C SER A 71 36.62 27.61 26.49
N THR A 72 36.49 26.34 26.88
CA THR A 72 37.51 25.59 27.63
C THR A 72 37.77 24.21 27.03
N GLY A 73 38.94 23.65 27.29
CA GLY A 73 39.25 22.23 27.00
C GLY A 73 40.42 22.00 26.04
N SER A 74 40.57 20.76 25.57
CA SER A 74 41.69 20.30 24.72
C SER A 74 41.88 21.14 23.46
N ASP A 75 40.80 21.46 22.76
CA ASP A 75 40.84 22.25 21.52
C ASP A 75 41.33 23.68 21.78
N VAL A 76 41.05 24.23 22.97
CA VAL A 76 41.57 25.54 23.39
C VAL A 76 43.06 25.46 23.73
N VAL A 77 43.52 24.38 24.39
CA VAL A 77 44.95 24.12 24.63
C VAL A 77 45.70 23.98 23.30
N ALA A 78 45.15 23.23 22.34
CA ALA A 78 45.73 23.06 21.01
C ALA A 78 45.80 24.39 20.24
N LEU A 79 44.73 25.21 20.29
CA LEU A 79 44.72 26.52 19.64
C LEU A 79 45.72 27.49 20.27
N GLN A 80 45.82 27.51 21.60
CA GLN A 80 46.78 28.35 22.32
C GLN A 80 48.21 27.91 22.03
N THR A 81 48.49 26.61 22.02
CA THR A 81 49.80 26.05 21.65
C THR A 81 50.19 26.42 20.22
N TRP A 82 49.24 26.33 19.29
CA TRP A 82 49.44 26.70 17.89
C TRP A 82 49.69 28.21 17.72
N LEU A 83 48.94 29.07 18.41
CA LEU A 83 49.14 30.53 18.39
C LEU A 83 50.48 30.96 19.04
N VAL A 84 50.91 30.28 20.12
CA VAL A 84 52.24 30.47 20.72
C VAL A 84 53.33 30.03 19.73
N GLY A 85 53.17 28.89 19.06
CA GLY A 85 54.09 28.41 18.01
C GLY A 85 54.17 29.33 16.78
N LYS A 86 53.15 30.15 16.52
CA LYS A 86 53.16 31.22 15.51
C LYS A 86 53.73 32.56 16.03
N GLY A 87 54.08 32.67 17.31
CA GLY A 87 54.54 33.92 17.94
C GLY A 87 53.43 34.97 18.12
N LEU A 88 52.15 34.59 17.94
CA LEU A 88 51.00 35.50 18.01
C LEU A 88 50.37 35.58 19.41
N LEU A 89 50.71 34.63 20.30
CA LEU A 89 50.26 34.59 21.69
C LEU A 89 51.47 34.44 22.61
N THR A 90 51.50 35.20 23.71
CA THR A 90 52.45 35.03 24.81
C THR A 90 51.66 34.76 26.08
N MET A 91 51.89 33.61 26.71
CA MET A 91 51.23 33.24 27.96
C MET A 91 52.00 33.84 29.16
N PRO A 92 51.33 34.52 30.11
CA PRO A 92 51.98 34.97 31.34
C PRO A 92 52.47 33.80 32.19
N ALA A 93 53.60 33.97 32.87
CA ALA A 93 54.15 32.95 33.75
C ALA A 93 53.14 32.57 34.86
N GLY A 94 52.90 31.27 35.05
CA GLY A 94 51.94 30.74 36.03
C GLY A 94 50.51 30.57 35.53
N VAL A 95 50.18 30.97 34.29
CA VAL A 95 48.84 30.76 33.70
C VAL A 95 48.80 29.47 32.87
N ALA A 96 47.95 28.53 33.27
CA ALA A 96 47.71 27.31 32.50
C ALA A 96 46.93 27.59 31.19
N MET A 97 47.23 26.81 30.15
CA MET A 97 46.42 26.80 28.92
C MET A 97 45.08 26.09 29.13
N GLY A 98 44.12 26.35 28.24
CA GLY A 98 42.83 25.65 28.19
C GLY A 98 41.60 26.50 28.50
N TYR A 99 41.74 27.82 28.65
CA TYR A 99 40.63 28.79 28.72
C TYR A 99 40.81 29.91 27.67
N PHE A 100 39.80 30.11 26.81
CA PHE A 100 39.83 31.10 25.74
C PHE A 100 39.45 32.48 26.32
N GLY A 101 40.46 33.25 26.71
CA GLY A 101 40.29 34.62 27.20
C GLY A 101 40.54 35.70 26.13
N ASN A 102 40.51 36.96 26.55
CA ASN A 102 40.77 38.12 25.67
C ASN A 102 42.14 38.09 24.98
N LEU A 103 43.18 37.52 25.62
CA LEU A 103 44.50 37.34 25.00
C LEU A 103 44.43 36.38 23.80
N THR A 104 43.75 35.25 23.93
CA THR A 104 43.55 34.28 22.84
C THR A 104 42.67 34.87 21.74
N LYS A 105 41.64 35.64 22.09
CA LYS A 105 40.83 36.40 21.11
C LYS A 105 41.69 37.36 20.29
N SER A 106 42.53 38.16 20.95
CA SER A 106 43.40 39.14 20.29
C SER A 106 44.44 38.47 19.38
N ALA A 107 45.07 37.39 19.86
CA ALA A 107 46.01 36.60 19.06
C ALA A 107 45.33 35.97 17.83
N LEU A 108 44.10 35.47 17.98
CA LEU A 108 43.36 34.90 16.86
C LEU A 108 42.87 35.95 15.86
N ALA A 109 42.46 37.13 16.32
CA ALA A 109 42.12 38.26 15.46
C ALA A 109 43.34 38.71 14.63
N ALA A 110 44.52 38.82 15.26
CA ALA A 110 45.78 39.12 14.58
C ALA A 110 46.12 38.04 13.53
N TYR A 111 45.95 36.75 13.85
CA TYR A 111 46.07 35.67 12.87
C TYR A 111 45.11 35.88 11.69
N GLN A 112 43.81 36.03 11.96
CA GLN A 112 42.79 36.19 10.92
C GLN A 112 43.10 37.34 9.97
N ALA A 113 43.48 38.50 10.49
CA ALA A 113 43.91 39.64 9.70
C ALA A 113 45.15 39.32 8.83
N SER A 114 46.16 38.65 9.39
CA SER A 114 47.39 38.28 8.65
C SER A 114 47.19 37.25 7.54
N VAL A 115 46.07 36.50 7.52
CA VAL A 115 45.73 35.56 6.43
C VAL A 115 44.49 35.94 5.62
N GLY A 116 43.99 37.18 5.76
CA GLY A 116 42.89 37.73 4.97
C GLY A 116 41.49 37.25 5.36
N ILE A 117 41.30 36.63 6.53
CA ILE A 117 39.98 36.22 7.02
C ILE A 117 39.24 37.45 7.55
N THR A 118 38.09 37.76 6.94
CA THR A 118 37.24 38.90 7.30
C THR A 118 35.85 38.41 7.75
N PRO A 119 35.28 38.94 8.84
CA PRO A 119 35.85 39.92 9.76
C PRO A 119 36.81 39.27 10.78
N ALA A 120 37.97 39.90 11.02
CA ALA A 120 39.01 39.41 11.91
C ALA A 120 38.69 39.65 13.40
N VAL A 121 37.59 39.06 13.90
CA VAL A 121 37.02 39.33 15.24
C VAL A 121 37.53 38.41 16.35
N GLY A 122 38.43 37.47 16.05
CA GLY A 122 38.98 36.53 17.02
C GLY A 122 38.02 35.40 17.40
N TYR A 123 37.14 35.00 16.48
CA TYR A 123 36.24 33.85 16.61
C TYR A 123 36.75 32.67 15.77
N PHE A 124 36.95 31.49 16.36
CA PHE A 124 37.44 30.30 15.67
C PHE A 124 36.29 29.54 14.99
N GLY A 125 35.58 30.20 14.07
CA GLY A 125 34.49 29.61 13.30
C GLY A 125 34.95 28.76 12.11
N PRO A 126 34.02 28.22 11.30
CA PRO A 126 34.30 27.26 10.22
C PRO A 126 35.40 27.69 9.24
N ILE A 127 35.41 28.96 8.82
CA ILE A 127 36.41 29.51 7.90
C ILE A 127 37.83 29.46 8.52
N THR A 128 37.94 29.78 9.81
CA THR A 128 39.23 29.80 10.50
C THR A 128 39.71 28.39 10.81
N ARG A 129 38.80 27.50 11.22
CA ARG A 129 39.06 26.05 11.37
C ARG A 129 39.55 25.43 10.06
N ALA A 130 38.84 25.64 8.95
CA ALA A 130 39.25 25.12 7.64
C ALA A 130 40.66 25.60 7.26
N LYS A 131 40.95 26.89 7.46
CA LYS A 131 42.29 27.45 7.18
C LYS A 131 43.36 26.87 8.10
N VAL A 132 43.13 26.76 9.41
CA VAL A 132 44.14 26.21 10.34
C VAL A 132 44.35 24.71 10.12
N ASN A 133 43.29 23.92 9.93
CA ASN A 133 43.39 22.50 9.59
C ASN A 133 44.18 22.30 8.27
N SER A 134 44.00 23.17 7.27
CA SER A 134 44.79 23.12 6.02
C SER A 134 46.28 23.44 6.18
N LEU A 135 46.68 24.12 7.26
CA LEU A 135 48.08 24.45 7.59
C LEU A 135 48.74 23.43 8.52
N VAL A 136 47.96 22.50 9.06
CA VAL A 136 48.39 21.47 10.02
C VAL A 136 48.68 20.13 9.32
N VAL A 137 48.31 20.01 8.03
CA VAL A 137 48.85 18.99 7.12
C VAL A 137 50.27 19.39 6.70
N VAL A 138 51.24 18.52 6.96
CA VAL A 138 52.66 18.78 6.63
C VAL A 138 52.85 18.82 5.11
N PRO A 139 53.46 19.89 4.53
CA PRO A 139 53.82 19.90 3.13
C PRO A 139 55.04 18.98 2.91
N VAL A 140 54.82 17.84 2.25
CA VAL A 140 55.88 16.90 1.89
C VAL A 140 56.65 17.42 0.66
N VAL A 141 57.98 17.42 0.77
CA VAL A 141 58.92 17.73 -0.32
C VAL A 141 58.80 16.68 -1.44
N PRO A 142 58.89 17.03 -2.74
CA PRO A 142 58.66 16.07 -3.82
C PRO A 142 59.64 14.89 -3.81
N GLY A 143 59.14 13.69 -3.54
CA GLY A 143 59.93 12.46 -3.50
C GLY A 143 59.08 11.19 -3.44
N THR A 144 58.71 10.68 -4.62
CA THR A 144 58.24 9.30 -4.92
C THR A 144 57.03 8.70 -4.14
N VAL A 145 55.97 8.43 -4.92
CA VAL A 145 54.79 7.56 -4.64
C VAL A 145 53.74 8.07 -3.62
N PRO A 146 52.50 8.39 -4.05
CA PRO A 146 51.42 8.81 -3.14
C PRO A 146 50.79 7.64 -2.38
N GLY A 147 50.83 7.67 -1.05
CA GLY A 147 50.05 6.76 -0.21
C GLY A 147 48.58 7.16 -0.12
N SER A 148 47.68 6.35 -0.70
CA SER A 148 46.23 6.52 -0.53
C SER A 148 45.78 6.08 0.86
N THR A 149 45.08 6.95 1.59
CA THR A 149 44.45 6.59 2.87
C THR A 149 43.48 5.43 2.71
N GLY A 150 43.67 4.37 3.50
CA GLY A 150 42.80 3.19 3.52
C GLY A 150 43.33 1.95 2.78
N ILE A 151 44.45 2.05 2.06
CA ILE A 151 45.13 0.87 1.50
C ILE A 151 45.94 0.15 2.59
N THR A 152 45.64 -1.13 2.80
CA THR A 152 46.27 -2.04 3.76
C THR A 152 47.34 -2.94 3.15
N THR A 153 47.51 -2.90 1.82
CA THR A 153 48.55 -3.62 1.06
C THR A 153 49.62 -2.71 0.40
N PRO A 154 50.27 -1.75 1.12
CA PRO A 154 51.31 -0.91 0.53
C PRO A 154 52.45 -1.69 -0.16
N GLY A 155 52.90 -1.17 -1.30
CA GLY A 155 53.97 -1.75 -2.12
C GLY A 155 53.56 -2.97 -2.98
N VAL A 156 52.29 -3.38 -2.96
CA VAL A 156 51.82 -4.57 -3.69
C VAL A 156 51.00 -4.17 -4.91
N GLU A 157 51.39 -4.64 -6.09
CA GLU A 157 50.63 -4.45 -7.34
C GLU A 157 49.31 -5.24 -7.32
N GLY A 158 48.26 -4.61 -7.83
CA GLY A 158 46.89 -5.13 -7.83
C GLY A 158 46.37 -5.44 -9.23
N THR A 159 45.13 -5.94 -9.28
CA THR A 159 44.34 -5.90 -10.52
C THR A 159 42.90 -5.53 -10.17
N LEU A 160 42.35 -4.54 -10.88
CA LEU A 160 40.94 -4.19 -10.83
C LEU A 160 40.20 -4.93 -11.95
N THR A 161 39.09 -5.59 -11.62
CA THR A 161 38.17 -6.15 -12.60
C THR A 161 36.77 -5.61 -12.36
N VAL A 162 36.17 -4.98 -13.37
CA VAL A 162 34.79 -4.49 -13.33
C VAL A 162 33.89 -5.32 -14.25
N THR A 163 32.73 -5.73 -13.73
CA THR A 163 31.74 -6.55 -14.44
C THR A 163 30.32 -6.03 -14.21
N ASN A 164 29.40 -6.31 -15.13
CA ASN A 164 28.01 -5.84 -15.06
C ASN A 164 27.27 -6.46 -13.87
N SER A 165 26.31 -5.73 -13.29
CA SER A 165 25.47 -6.21 -12.18
C SER A 165 24.05 -5.68 -12.27
N THR A 166 23.08 -6.58 -12.46
CA THR A 166 21.66 -6.26 -12.65
C THR A 166 20.84 -6.23 -11.36
N ALA A 167 21.37 -6.78 -10.25
CA ALA A 167 20.69 -6.78 -8.96
C ALA A 167 20.56 -5.35 -8.41
N GLY A 168 19.39 -4.97 -7.89
CA GLY A 168 19.14 -3.65 -7.29
C GLY A 168 18.93 -2.50 -8.30
N LEU A 169 18.77 -2.80 -9.59
CA LEU A 169 18.45 -1.81 -10.63
C LEU A 169 16.96 -1.76 -10.93
N VAL A 170 16.46 -0.60 -11.34
CA VAL A 170 15.09 -0.46 -11.86
C VAL A 170 15.00 -1.01 -13.30
N SER A 171 13.79 -1.33 -13.76
CA SER A 171 13.49 -1.60 -15.18
C SER A 171 12.86 -0.40 -15.87
N THR A 172 12.06 0.35 -15.13
CA THR A 172 11.42 1.61 -15.52
C THR A 172 11.81 2.68 -14.51
N ALA A 173 12.09 3.88 -14.98
CA ALA A 173 12.18 5.09 -14.17
C ALA A 173 11.12 6.10 -14.66
N TYR A 174 10.54 6.84 -13.73
CA TYR A 174 9.48 7.81 -13.99
C TYR A 174 10.05 9.23 -13.94
N GLU A 175 9.47 10.16 -14.70
CA GLU A 175 9.86 11.56 -14.59
C GLU A 175 9.76 12.07 -13.14
N GLY A 176 10.71 12.90 -12.74
CA GLY A 176 10.85 13.38 -11.36
C GLY A 176 11.47 12.39 -10.37
N ASP A 177 11.69 11.12 -10.73
CA ASP A 177 12.35 10.13 -9.86
C ASP A 177 13.70 10.66 -9.34
N SER A 178 13.93 10.58 -8.03
CA SER A 178 15.23 10.87 -7.42
C SER A 178 16.00 9.59 -7.11
N LYS A 179 17.26 9.54 -7.54
CA LYS A 179 18.23 8.45 -7.34
C LYS A 179 17.71 7.09 -7.80
N ALA A 180 16.99 7.05 -8.93
CA ALA A 180 16.66 5.81 -9.62
C ALA A 180 17.95 5.04 -10.00
N ALA A 181 18.03 3.75 -9.67
CA ALA A 181 19.23 2.95 -9.91
C ALA A 181 19.30 2.45 -11.36
N ILE A 182 19.99 3.21 -12.21
CA ILE A 182 19.99 3.09 -13.67
C ILE A 182 21.13 2.23 -14.25
N LEU A 183 22.24 2.05 -13.53
CA LEU A 183 23.32 1.12 -13.93
C LEU A 183 24.01 0.56 -12.68
N GLY A 184 24.46 -0.69 -12.75
CA GLY A 184 25.10 -1.38 -11.63
C GLY A 184 26.31 -2.18 -12.08
N PHE A 185 27.36 -2.18 -11.27
CA PHE A 185 28.58 -2.92 -11.58
C PHE A 185 29.26 -3.46 -10.32
N LYS A 186 30.03 -4.52 -10.50
CA LYS A 186 30.85 -5.14 -9.47
C LYS A 186 32.31 -4.84 -9.75
N ALA A 187 32.96 -4.13 -8.83
CA ALA A 187 34.39 -3.94 -8.80
C ALA A 187 35.04 -4.98 -7.89
N GLN A 188 35.96 -5.78 -8.44
CA GLN A 188 36.75 -6.78 -7.73
C GLN A 188 38.20 -6.34 -7.69
N ALA A 189 38.81 -6.37 -6.50
CA ALA A 189 40.23 -6.20 -6.30
C ALA A 189 40.90 -7.57 -6.13
N LYS A 190 42.01 -7.81 -6.80
CA LYS A 190 42.87 -8.99 -6.61
C LYS A 190 44.30 -8.57 -6.29
N THR A 191 44.98 -9.44 -5.55
CA THR A 191 46.40 -9.36 -5.10
C THR A 191 46.76 -8.17 -4.20
N SER A 192 46.10 -7.02 -4.35
CA SER A 192 46.23 -5.79 -3.56
C SER A 192 44.84 -5.15 -3.37
N ASP A 193 44.70 -4.24 -2.40
CA ASP A 193 43.56 -3.33 -2.29
C ASP A 193 43.58 -2.35 -3.48
N ILE A 194 42.40 -1.90 -3.93
CA ILE A 194 42.25 -0.89 -4.99
C ILE A 194 41.45 0.31 -4.47
N ALA A 195 42.04 1.50 -4.49
CA ALA A 195 41.36 2.76 -4.23
C ALA A 195 40.77 3.32 -5.53
N ILE A 196 39.47 3.14 -5.76
CA ILE A 196 38.75 3.70 -6.91
C ILE A 196 38.62 5.22 -6.75
N GLN A 197 39.00 5.98 -7.79
CA GLN A 197 39.08 7.45 -7.77
C GLN A 197 38.32 8.13 -8.91
N ARG A 198 37.94 7.38 -9.95
CA ARG A 198 37.19 7.87 -11.11
C ARG A 198 36.24 6.79 -11.63
N VAL A 199 35.04 7.20 -12.03
CA VAL A 199 34.08 6.42 -12.80
C VAL A 199 33.56 7.31 -13.94
N LYS A 200 33.73 6.88 -15.20
CA LYS A 200 33.27 7.57 -16.42
C LYS A 200 32.14 6.79 -17.07
N ILE A 201 31.01 7.45 -17.24
CA ILE A 201 29.77 6.90 -17.79
C ILE A 201 29.61 7.41 -19.23
N ASP A 202 29.31 6.48 -20.14
CA ASP A 202 28.87 6.75 -21.51
C ASP A 202 27.34 6.95 -21.49
N LEU A 203 26.91 8.10 -21.97
CA LEU A 203 25.51 8.52 -22.06
C LEU A 203 24.93 8.31 -23.48
N GLY A 204 25.70 7.72 -24.39
CA GLY A 204 25.32 7.51 -25.78
C GLY A 204 25.53 8.75 -26.67
N THR A 205 24.87 8.76 -27.82
CA THR A 205 25.11 9.72 -28.92
C THR A 205 24.13 10.89 -28.97
N ASP A 206 23.07 10.88 -28.14
CA ASP A 206 22.07 11.95 -28.09
C ASP A 206 22.33 12.88 -26.90
N THR A 207 22.08 14.18 -27.08
CA THR A 207 22.15 15.18 -26.00
C THR A 207 20.99 15.06 -25.01
N LYS A 208 19.82 14.55 -25.45
CA LYS A 208 18.60 14.49 -24.64
C LYS A 208 18.74 13.66 -23.37
N VAL A 209 19.64 12.68 -23.36
CA VAL A 209 20.02 11.92 -22.15
C VAL A 209 20.35 12.83 -20.96
N TYR A 210 20.94 14.01 -21.19
CA TYR A 210 21.27 14.99 -20.13
C TYR A 210 20.54 16.33 -20.23
N THR A 211 19.92 16.66 -21.37
CA THR A 211 19.12 17.89 -21.51
C THR A 211 17.63 17.69 -21.28
N ALA A 212 17.15 16.45 -21.27
CA ALA A 212 15.72 16.11 -21.15
C ALA A 212 15.43 14.93 -20.21
N PHE A 213 16.31 13.91 -20.09
CA PHE A 213 16.05 12.73 -19.25
C PHE A 213 16.66 12.81 -17.84
N TYR A 214 17.98 12.92 -17.72
CA TYR A 214 18.69 12.89 -16.43
C TYR A 214 19.27 14.26 -16.04
N LYS A 215 19.18 14.61 -14.75
CA LYS A 215 19.67 15.86 -14.15
C LYS A 215 21.02 15.70 -13.47
N THR A 216 21.17 14.67 -12.65
CA THR A 216 22.34 14.47 -11.79
C THR A 216 22.61 12.99 -11.65
N LEU A 217 23.87 12.57 -11.81
CA LEU A 217 24.32 11.20 -11.55
C LEU A 217 24.98 11.09 -10.18
N TYR A 218 24.78 9.95 -9.54
CA TYR A 218 25.33 9.59 -8.23
C TYR A 218 26.01 8.23 -8.32
N LEU A 219 27.27 8.14 -7.89
CA LEU A 219 27.90 6.86 -7.56
C LEU A 219 27.55 6.53 -6.10
N THR A 220 26.91 5.37 -5.86
CA THR A 220 26.61 4.89 -4.50
C THR A 220 27.14 3.49 -4.24
N ASP A 221 27.37 3.17 -2.97
CA ASP A 221 27.61 1.80 -2.51
C ASP A 221 26.29 1.00 -2.38
N THR A 222 26.40 -0.23 -1.84
CA THR A 222 25.26 -1.12 -1.55
C THR A 222 24.33 -0.63 -0.46
N ASP A 223 24.85 0.20 0.45
CA ASP A 223 24.15 0.63 1.65
C ASP A 223 23.39 1.96 1.38
N GLY A 224 23.58 2.52 0.18
CA GLY A 224 22.90 3.71 -0.34
C GLY A 224 23.68 5.00 -0.16
N ASN A 225 24.90 4.95 0.40
CA ASN A 225 25.71 6.14 0.64
C ASN A 225 26.21 6.72 -0.69
N VAL A 226 26.08 8.03 -0.87
CA VAL A 226 26.62 8.74 -2.03
C VAL A 226 28.13 8.89 -1.87
N ILE A 227 28.89 8.20 -2.72
CA ILE A 227 30.36 8.31 -2.83
C ILE A 227 30.73 9.59 -3.59
N LYS A 228 30.01 9.88 -4.67
CA LYS A 228 30.20 11.08 -5.49
C LYS A 228 28.94 11.40 -6.29
N SER A 229 28.72 12.67 -6.61
CA SER A 229 27.73 13.11 -7.61
C SER A 229 28.36 13.99 -8.69
N VAL A 230 27.65 14.13 -9.81
CA VAL A 230 27.90 15.11 -10.87
C VAL A 230 26.57 15.55 -11.48
N ASP A 231 26.30 16.85 -11.47
CA ASP A 231 25.16 17.42 -12.21
C ASP A 231 25.48 17.37 -13.71
N LEU A 232 24.52 16.98 -14.53
CA LEU A 232 24.69 16.85 -15.97
C LEU A 232 24.30 18.14 -16.68
N ASN A 233 25.27 18.75 -17.38
CA ASN A 233 25.10 19.95 -18.18
C ASN A 233 26.31 20.12 -19.12
N SER A 234 26.32 21.17 -19.95
CA SER A 234 27.38 21.43 -20.92
C SER A 234 28.78 21.73 -20.35
N SER A 235 28.94 21.86 -19.03
CA SER A 235 30.25 22.03 -18.38
C SER A 235 30.80 20.74 -17.77
N THR A 236 29.95 19.73 -17.56
CA THR A 236 30.28 18.46 -16.90
C THR A 236 30.17 17.24 -17.82
N VAL A 237 29.33 17.34 -18.86
CA VAL A 237 29.20 16.36 -19.93
C VAL A 237 30.12 16.75 -21.08
N VAL A 238 31.06 15.88 -21.42
CA VAL A 238 32.05 16.09 -22.48
C VAL A 238 31.72 15.19 -23.66
N LYS A 239 31.71 15.75 -24.88
CA LYS A 239 31.61 14.96 -26.11
C LYS A 239 32.99 14.46 -26.52
N GLU A 240 33.14 13.15 -26.69
CA GLU A 240 34.34 12.53 -27.26
C GLU A 240 33.91 11.70 -28.48
N SER A 241 34.44 12.05 -29.66
CA SER A 241 33.95 11.54 -30.95
C SER A 241 32.44 11.75 -31.11
N ASN A 242 31.64 10.68 -31.09
CA ASN A 242 30.18 10.74 -31.23
C ASN A 242 29.42 10.68 -29.90
N ASN A 243 30.05 10.21 -28.83
CA ASN A 243 29.39 9.90 -27.57
C ASN A 243 29.58 11.01 -26.53
N TYR A 244 28.63 11.12 -25.62
CA TYR A 244 28.64 12.05 -24.49
C TYR A 244 29.02 11.32 -23.20
N TYR A 245 29.94 11.89 -22.43
CA TYR A 245 30.46 11.27 -21.22
C TYR A 245 30.31 12.15 -19.99
N ALA A 246 29.87 11.55 -18.89
CA ALA A 246 29.92 12.15 -17.56
C ALA A 246 31.01 11.47 -16.72
N THR A 247 31.84 12.25 -16.02
CA THR A 247 32.92 11.71 -15.18
C THR A 247 32.71 12.08 -13.72
N LEU A 248 32.51 11.06 -12.87
CA LEU A 248 32.59 11.18 -11.42
C LEU A 248 34.05 11.00 -10.99
N SER A 249 34.63 11.99 -10.32
CA SER A 249 36.03 11.99 -9.87
C SER A 249 36.24 12.81 -8.60
N GLY A 250 37.45 12.78 -8.06
CA GLY A 250 37.79 13.50 -6.82
C GLY A 250 37.15 12.86 -5.59
N PHE A 251 37.15 11.53 -5.54
CA PHE A 251 36.82 10.70 -4.38
C PHE A 251 37.89 9.61 -4.23
N SER A 252 37.83 8.84 -3.14
CA SER A 252 38.61 7.61 -2.98
C SER A 252 37.75 6.56 -2.27
N TYR A 253 37.50 5.43 -2.92
CA TYR A 253 36.70 4.32 -2.37
C TYR A 253 37.51 3.02 -2.45
N VAL A 254 37.86 2.43 -1.31
CA VAL A 254 38.72 1.24 -1.25
C VAL A 254 37.89 -0.03 -1.41
N VAL A 255 38.21 -0.80 -2.45
CA VAL A 255 37.84 -2.21 -2.57
C VAL A 255 39.00 -3.02 -2.01
N SER A 256 38.79 -3.67 -0.86
CA SER A 256 39.82 -4.50 -0.22
C SER A 256 40.21 -5.70 -1.07
N LYS A 257 41.46 -6.12 -0.95
CA LYS A 257 42.08 -7.26 -1.59
C LYS A 257 41.20 -8.51 -1.50
N ASP A 258 41.07 -9.17 -2.64
CA ASP A 258 40.34 -10.43 -2.83
C ASP A 258 38.83 -10.32 -2.44
N THR A 259 38.31 -9.09 -2.36
CA THR A 259 36.87 -8.80 -2.19
C THR A 259 36.24 -8.24 -3.47
N THR A 260 34.92 -8.27 -3.52
CA THR A 260 34.11 -7.64 -4.57
C THR A 260 33.10 -6.69 -3.92
N LYS A 261 33.03 -5.46 -4.43
CA LYS A 261 32.02 -4.47 -4.04
C LYS A 261 31.11 -4.19 -5.22
N GLN A 262 29.80 -4.22 -4.97
CA GLN A 262 28.81 -3.74 -5.93
C GLN A 262 28.61 -2.24 -5.71
N MET A 263 28.53 -1.49 -6.81
CA MET A 263 28.24 -0.06 -6.82
C MET A 263 27.16 0.24 -7.86
N TYR A 264 26.48 1.37 -7.66
CA TYR A 264 25.39 1.82 -8.50
C TYR A 264 25.68 3.20 -9.07
N ILE A 265 25.30 3.40 -10.32
CA ILE A 265 24.97 4.73 -10.83
C ILE A 265 23.48 4.92 -10.64
N LYS A 266 23.14 5.91 -9.82
CA LYS A 266 21.78 6.38 -9.62
C LYS A 266 21.61 7.74 -10.30
N ALA A 267 20.41 8.06 -10.77
CA ALA A 267 20.12 9.34 -11.40
C ALA A 267 18.90 10.02 -10.78
N ASP A 268 18.93 11.36 -10.72
CA ASP A 268 17.73 12.17 -10.62
C ASP A 268 17.23 12.47 -12.04
N LEU A 269 15.93 12.32 -12.31
CA LEU A 269 15.31 12.57 -13.61
C LEU A 269 14.72 14.00 -13.67
N TRP A 270 14.52 14.53 -14.88
CA TRP A 270 13.71 15.73 -15.07
C TRP A 270 12.24 15.44 -14.75
N SER A 271 11.52 16.44 -14.25
CA SER A 271 10.14 16.33 -13.72
C SER A 271 9.06 16.79 -14.72
N ASN A 272 9.44 16.91 -15.98
CA ASN A 272 8.62 17.44 -17.07
C ASN A 272 9.22 17.01 -18.41
N ILE A 273 9.34 15.69 -18.60
CA ILE A 273 9.97 15.09 -19.78
C ILE A 273 8.93 15.09 -20.91
N ASP A 274 9.26 15.69 -22.05
CA ASP A 274 8.35 15.76 -23.19
C ASP A 274 7.91 14.34 -23.61
N SER A 275 6.59 14.11 -23.68
CA SER A 275 6.02 12.82 -24.10
C SER A 275 6.47 12.38 -25.50
N ALA A 276 6.81 13.32 -26.40
CA ALA A 276 7.41 13.03 -27.69
C ALA A 276 8.85 12.50 -27.54
N ASP A 277 9.61 12.98 -26.56
CA ASP A 277 10.96 12.52 -26.25
C ASP A 277 10.94 11.14 -25.61
N ILE A 278 10.02 10.91 -24.65
CA ILE A 278 9.77 9.58 -24.08
C ILE A 278 9.44 8.58 -25.20
N THR A 279 8.54 8.94 -26.11
CA THR A 279 8.12 8.05 -27.22
C THR A 279 9.25 7.81 -28.22
N ALA A 280 10.10 8.81 -28.50
CA ALA A 280 11.17 8.71 -29.49
C ALA A 280 12.44 8.03 -28.97
N GLN A 281 12.71 8.09 -27.66
CA GLN A 281 14.02 7.70 -27.09
C GLN A 281 13.96 6.79 -25.86
N SER A 282 12.79 6.30 -25.45
CA SER A 282 12.68 5.19 -24.49
C SER A 282 12.83 3.85 -25.22
N PRO A 283 13.64 2.88 -24.75
CA PRO A 283 14.43 2.93 -23.52
C PRO A 283 15.77 3.67 -23.66
N GLN A 284 16.16 4.38 -22.61
CA GLN A 284 17.48 4.98 -22.48
C GLN A 284 18.53 3.90 -22.18
N VAL A 285 19.67 3.92 -22.85
CA VAL A 285 20.79 2.99 -22.63
C VAL A 285 21.93 3.73 -21.94
N ILE A 286 22.35 3.24 -20.77
CA ILE A 286 23.44 3.82 -19.99
C ILE A 286 24.53 2.77 -19.82
N THR A 287 25.76 3.15 -20.16
CA THR A 287 26.91 2.24 -20.22
C THR A 287 28.08 2.81 -19.43
N LEU A 288 28.82 1.95 -18.75
CA LEU A 288 30.10 2.31 -18.16
C LEU A 288 31.15 2.33 -19.27
N ALA A 289 31.85 3.44 -19.47
CA ALA A 289 32.81 3.56 -20.57
C ALA A 289 33.94 2.51 -20.45
N ASP A 290 34.52 2.09 -21.57
CA ASP A 290 35.74 1.27 -21.58
C ASP A 290 36.86 1.97 -20.79
N SER A 291 37.57 1.22 -19.93
CA SER A 291 38.52 1.80 -18.97
C SER A 291 37.94 2.95 -18.11
N GLY A 292 36.62 2.97 -17.95
CA GLY A 292 35.85 4.05 -17.32
C GLY A 292 36.07 4.16 -15.82
N VAL A 293 36.35 3.05 -15.14
CA VAL A 293 36.74 2.99 -13.73
C VAL A 293 38.27 3.01 -13.65
N ARG A 294 38.81 4.00 -12.95
CA ARG A 294 40.23 4.05 -12.56
C ARG A 294 40.34 3.94 -11.05
N GLY A 295 41.14 2.98 -10.60
CA GLY A 295 41.63 2.91 -9.24
C GLY A 295 43.15 2.96 -9.18
N VAL A 296 43.68 3.11 -7.97
CA VAL A 296 45.12 3.02 -7.68
C VAL A 296 45.35 1.86 -6.73
N ASP A 297 46.31 1.00 -7.03
CA ASP A 297 46.67 -0.14 -6.18
C ASP A 297 47.68 0.22 -5.08
N GLY A 298 48.05 -0.78 -4.27
CA GLY A 298 49.03 -0.59 -3.19
C GLY A 298 50.45 -0.23 -3.62
N ALA A 299 50.86 -0.50 -4.86
CA ALA A 299 52.12 -0.03 -5.42
C ALA A 299 52.04 1.43 -5.94
N GLY A 300 50.85 2.01 -5.98
CA GLY A 300 50.60 3.34 -6.54
C GLY A 300 50.39 3.33 -8.06
N ILE A 301 50.09 2.17 -8.65
CA ILE A 301 49.87 2.02 -10.09
C ILE A 301 48.38 2.17 -10.42
N ASP A 302 48.10 2.87 -11.52
CA ASP A 302 46.75 3.04 -12.04
C ASP A 302 46.22 1.74 -12.66
N GLN A 303 45.08 1.28 -12.16
CA GLN A 303 44.34 0.13 -12.67
C GLN A 303 43.07 0.62 -13.38
N TYR A 304 42.84 0.16 -14.60
CA TYR A 304 41.72 0.56 -15.46
C TYR A 304 40.80 -0.62 -15.76
N SER A 305 39.49 -0.39 -15.70
CA SER A 305 38.47 -1.41 -15.98
C SER A 305 37.11 -0.71 -16.30
N PRO A 306 36.15 -1.34 -16.99
CA PRO A 306 36.21 -2.66 -17.61
C PRO A 306 37.22 -2.70 -18.78
N THR A 307 37.64 -3.89 -19.19
CA THR A 307 38.47 -4.11 -20.39
C THR A 307 37.69 -3.72 -21.63
N GLU A 308 38.37 -3.12 -22.62
CA GLU A 308 37.78 -2.72 -23.91
C GLU A 308 36.90 -3.82 -24.52
N GLY A 309 35.66 -3.48 -24.88
CA GLY A 309 34.68 -4.42 -25.44
C GLY A 309 33.94 -5.28 -24.40
N THR A 310 33.97 -4.89 -23.11
CA THR A 310 33.19 -5.55 -22.04
C THR A 310 31.95 -4.72 -21.69
N ASP A 311 30.80 -5.09 -22.23
CA ASP A 311 29.55 -4.34 -22.05
C ASP A 311 29.03 -4.35 -20.59
N VAL A 312 29.34 -3.28 -19.86
CA VAL A 312 28.71 -2.96 -18.58
C VAL A 312 27.62 -1.92 -18.83
N THR A 313 26.48 -2.41 -19.31
CA THR A 313 25.35 -1.60 -19.81
C THR A 313 24.01 -2.01 -19.19
N LYS A 314 23.05 -1.08 -19.22
CA LYS A 314 21.66 -1.28 -18.81
C LYS A 314 20.74 -0.39 -19.65
N SER A 315 19.68 -1.00 -20.18
CA SER A 315 18.54 -0.28 -20.76
C SER A 315 17.48 -0.02 -19.68
N ILE A 316 16.94 1.20 -19.65
CA ILE A 316 15.91 1.68 -18.72
C ILE A 316 14.75 2.27 -19.53
N THR A 317 13.54 1.78 -19.32
CA THR A 317 12.34 2.44 -19.85
C THR A 317 12.11 3.73 -19.07
N ILE A 318 11.98 4.86 -19.77
CA ILE A 318 11.44 6.09 -19.17
C ILE A 318 9.93 6.13 -19.40
N ALA A 319 9.19 6.58 -18.40
CA ALA A 319 7.73 6.79 -18.46
C ALA A 319 7.36 8.14 -17.84
N ALA A 320 6.20 8.68 -18.23
CA ALA A 320 5.59 9.83 -17.58
C ALA A 320 5.20 9.48 -16.13
N THR A 321 4.97 10.49 -15.30
CA THR A 321 4.60 10.30 -13.88
C THR A 321 3.34 9.43 -13.73
N LEU A 322 3.26 8.68 -12.62
CA LEU A 322 2.12 7.82 -12.34
C LEU A 322 0.84 8.61 -12.02
N SER A 323 0.96 9.89 -11.63
CA SER A 323 -0.16 10.82 -11.42
C SER A 323 -0.95 11.08 -12.71
N ASP A 324 -0.26 11.33 -13.82
CA ASP A 324 -0.85 11.61 -15.14
C ASP A 324 -1.50 10.36 -15.76
N SER A 325 -1.20 9.20 -15.19
CA SER A 325 -1.77 7.91 -15.55
C SER A 325 -2.83 7.42 -14.57
N ALA A 326 -3.15 8.19 -13.52
CA ALA A 326 -4.11 7.82 -12.48
C ALA A 326 -5.50 7.51 -13.06
N SER A 327 -6.22 6.59 -12.42
CA SER A 327 -7.58 6.26 -12.83
C SER A 327 -8.44 5.82 -11.65
N LEU A 328 -9.73 6.13 -11.76
CA LEU A 328 -10.75 5.71 -10.80
C LEU A 328 -11.73 4.77 -11.51
N LYS A 329 -11.98 3.60 -10.91
CA LYS A 329 -12.86 2.57 -11.45
C LYS A 329 -14.10 2.40 -10.60
N VAL A 330 -15.27 2.46 -11.22
CA VAL A 330 -16.57 2.17 -10.61
C VAL A 330 -16.97 0.73 -10.93
N SER A 331 -17.35 -0.04 -9.90
CA SER A 331 -17.90 -1.39 -10.09
C SER A 331 -18.99 -1.73 -9.06
N LEU A 332 -19.94 -2.58 -9.43
CA LEU A 332 -20.98 -3.06 -8.53
C LEU A 332 -20.38 -3.92 -7.39
N ASN A 333 -20.65 -3.56 -6.14
CA ASN A 333 -20.22 -4.36 -4.99
C ASN A 333 -21.23 -5.50 -4.74
N SER A 334 -20.73 -6.67 -4.35
CA SER A 334 -21.55 -7.87 -4.07
C SER A 334 -22.48 -7.76 -2.85
N SER A 335 -22.33 -6.70 -2.05
CA SER A 335 -23.23 -6.34 -0.94
C SER A 335 -24.43 -5.51 -1.39
N THR A 336 -24.54 -5.17 -2.69
CA THR A 336 -25.74 -4.56 -3.26
C THR A 336 -26.97 -5.42 -2.94
N PRO A 337 -28.10 -4.82 -2.54
CA PRO A 337 -29.36 -5.54 -2.36
C PRO A 337 -29.69 -6.43 -3.57
N LYS A 338 -30.14 -7.67 -3.31
CA LYS A 338 -30.72 -8.50 -4.36
C LYS A 338 -32.07 -7.94 -4.77
N LYS A 339 -32.57 -8.32 -5.95
CA LYS A 339 -33.94 -8.01 -6.37
C LYS A 339 -34.91 -8.54 -5.29
N GLN A 340 -35.72 -7.64 -4.72
CA GLN A 340 -36.58 -7.92 -3.57
C GLN A 340 -37.74 -6.90 -3.47
N ASP A 341 -38.80 -7.28 -2.77
CA ASP A 341 -39.78 -6.32 -2.24
C ASP A 341 -39.38 -5.90 -0.81
N VAL A 342 -39.47 -4.61 -0.51
CA VAL A 342 -39.26 -4.00 0.81
C VAL A 342 -40.57 -3.41 1.30
N ILE A 343 -40.87 -3.62 2.58
CA ILE A 343 -42.10 -3.15 3.21
C ILE A 343 -41.79 -1.93 4.07
N ALA A 344 -42.41 -0.80 3.76
CA ALA A 344 -42.29 0.49 4.45
C ALA A 344 -43.56 0.75 5.29
N ASP A 345 -43.66 0.09 6.45
CA ASP A 345 -44.87 0.05 7.28
C ASP A 345 -44.95 1.14 8.38
N GLY A 346 -43.92 1.99 8.51
CA GLY A 346 -43.89 3.06 9.53
C GLY A 346 -45.04 4.08 9.42
N GLY A 347 -45.64 4.19 8.23
CA GLY A 347 -46.69 5.15 7.90
C GLY A 347 -46.18 6.60 7.82
N SER A 348 -46.94 7.47 7.16
CA SER A 348 -46.53 8.85 6.84
C SER A 348 -46.28 9.76 8.05
N GLY A 349 -46.63 9.33 9.27
CA GLY A 349 -46.31 10.02 10.52
C GLY A 349 -45.01 9.59 11.21
N ASN A 350 -44.40 8.47 10.77
CA ASN A 350 -43.09 7.98 11.25
C ASN A 350 -42.14 7.74 10.08
N ASP A 351 -42.24 8.58 9.04
CA ASP A 351 -41.30 8.59 7.93
C ASP A 351 -41.19 7.25 7.15
N GLU A 352 -42.26 6.44 7.16
CA GLU A 352 -42.48 5.15 6.44
C GLU A 352 -41.31 4.14 6.41
N LEU A 353 -40.23 4.45 5.69
CA LEU A 353 -38.93 3.82 5.82
C LEU A 353 -37.79 4.79 5.48
N ASP A 354 -36.97 5.13 6.47
CA ASP A 354 -35.77 5.95 6.28
C ASP A 354 -34.53 5.11 5.96
N LYS A 355 -33.64 5.69 5.13
CA LYS A 355 -32.30 5.20 4.82
C LYS A 355 -32.28 3.73 4.36
N LEU A 356 -33.22 3.37 3.49
CA LEU A 356 -33.24 2.11 2.76
C LEU A 356 -32.03 2.03 1.82
N THR A 357 -31.13 1.06 2.04
CA THR A 357 -30.03 0.78 1.11
C THR A 357 -30.58 0.28 -0.24
N VAL A 358 -30.14 0.91 -1.34
CA VAL A 358 -30.53 0.57 -2.72
C VAL A 358 -29.37 0.22 -3.64
N LEU A 359 -28.14 0.69 -3.35
CA LEU A 359 -26.93 0.34 -4.10
C LEU A 359 -25.72 0.28 -3.17
N VAL A 360 -24.81 -0.66 -3.43
CA VAL A 360 -23.45 -0.63 -2.89
C VAL A 360 -22.47 -0.70 -4.05
N PHE A 361 -21.53 0.23 -4.14
CA PHE A 361 -20.58 0.30 -5.24
C PHE A 361 -19.16 0.54 -4.75
N ASP A 362 -18.21 0.08 -5.54
CA ASP A 362 -16.78 0.17 -5.26
C ASP A 362 -16.14 1.23 -6.17
N LEU A 363 -15.37 2.11 -5.55
CA LEU A 363 -14.45 3.06 -6.19
C LEU A 363 -13.02 2.57 -5.96
N LYS A 364 -12.31 2.20 -7.03
CA LYS A 364 -10.91 1.78 -6.96
C LYS A 364 -9.99 2.77 -7.64
N ALA A 365 -9.08 3.38 -6.89
CA ALA A 365 -8.00 4.19 -7.43
C ALA A 365 -6.82 3.30 -7.85
N GLU A 366 -6.18 3.60 -8.98
CA GLU A 366 -4.96 2.93 -9.43
C GLU A 366 -3.87 3.95 -9.78
N LYS A 367 -2.61 3.57 -9.52
CA LYS A 367 -1.37 4.34 -9.81
C LYS A 367 -1.16 5.63 -9.02
N ASP A 368 -2.20 6.31 -8.55
CA ASP A 368 -2.11 7.44 -7.62
C ASP A 368 -3.28 7.44 -6.62
N ASN A 369 -3.19 8.28 -5.58
CA ASN A 369 -4.35 8.69 -4.80
C ASN A 369 -5.28 9.54 -5.68
N VAL A 370 -6.58 9.43 -5.44
CA VAL A 370 -7.60 10.17 -6.18
C VAL A 370 -8.52 10.90 -5.20
N LEU A 371 -8.65 12.22 -5.33
CA LEU A 371 -9.69 13.01 -4.65
C LEU A 371 -10.95 12.97 -5.50
N VAL A 372 -12.09 12.61 -4.89
CA VAL A 372 -13.41 12.67 -5.52
C VAL A 372 -14.14 13.90 -4.99
N THR A 373 -14.53 14.81 -5.89
CA THR A 373 -15.18 16.09 -5.56
C THR A 373 -16.69 16.02 -5.75
N ASP A 374 -17.15 15.37 -6.82
CA ASP A 374 -18.57 15.29 -7.18
C ASP A 374 -18.97 13.89 -7.61
N ILE A 375 -20.18 13.46 -7.22
CA ILE A 375 -20.78 12.19 -7.63
C ILE A 375 -22.26 12.43 -7.96
N ARG A 376 -22.73 11.90 -9.08
CA ARG A 376 -24.16 11.79 -9.38
C ARG A 376 -24.60 10.35 -9.36
N ILE A 377 -25.64 10.07 -8.57
CA ILE A 377 -26.25 8.77 -8.44
C ILE A 377 -27.61 8.81 -9.13
N GLY A 378 -27.83 7.93 -10.10
CA GLY A 378 -29.15 7.70 -10.66
C GLY A 378 -30.00 6.93 -9.67
N VAL A 379 -31.25 7.34 -9.46
CA VAL A 379 -32.29 6.63 -8.72
C VAL A 379 -33.55 6.70 -9.60
N VAL A 380 -33.75 5.67 -10.40
CA VAL A 380 -34.74 5.63 -11.47
C VAL A 380 -35.99 4.90 -10.99
N ASP A 381 -37.14 5.56 -11.13
CA ASP A 381 -38.47 4.97 -11.00
C ASP A 381 -38.75 4.08 -12.24
N GLN A 382 -39.17 2.84 -12.01
CA GLN A 382 -39.41 1.86 -13.06
C GLN A 382 -40.79 1.98 -13.72
N GLY A 383 -41.69 2.79 -13.17
CA GLY A 383 -43.03 3.02 -13.71
C GLY A 383 -43.93 1.81 -13.59
N ASP A 384 -43.88 1.12 -12.45
CA ASP A 384 -44.80 0.02 -12.13
C ASP A 384 -46.22 0.57 -11.84
N SER A 385 -47.10 -0.29 -11.33
CA SER A 385 -48.48 0.09 -10.95
C SER A 385 -48.61 0.42 -9.45
N GLY A 386 -47.48 0.70 -8.80
CA GLY A 386 -47.39 0.96 -7.37
C GLY A 386 -47.69 2.41 -7.01
N ALA A 387 -47.20 2.78 -5.84
CA ALA A 387 -46.80 4.14 -5.53
C ALA A 387 -45.81 4.06 -4.38
N ALA A 388 -44.70 4.78 -4.51
CA ALA A 388 -43.82 5.21 -3.44
C ALA A 388 -43.01 6.41 -3.99
N THR A 389 -42.53 7.27 -3.11
CA THR A 389 -41.73 8.45 -3.46
C THR A 389 -40.37 8.31 -2.79
N VAL A 390 -39.30 8.40 -3.59
CA VAL A 390 -37.92 8.52 -3.09
C VAL A 390 -37.37 9.91 -3.47
N ALA A 391 -37.43 10.85 -2.52
CA ALA A 391 -37.12 12.25 -2.78
C ALA A 391 -35.68 12.65 -2.41
N THR A 392 -35.02 11.88 -1.54
CA THR A 392 -33.68 12.16 -1.03
C THR A 392 -32.82 10.91 -1.13
N ALA A 393 -31.60 11.04 -1.65
CA ALA A 393 -30.58 10.03 -1.57
C ALA A 393 -29.45 10.45 -0.62
N TYR A 394 -28.84 9.47 0.02
CA TYR A 394 -27.74 9.62 0.96
C TYR A 394 -26.56 8.76 0.52
N LEU A 395 -25.34 9.28 0.68
CA LEU A 395 -24.12 8.55 0.37
C LEU A 395 -23.32 8.26 1.66
N PHE A 396 -22.94 7.00 1.86
CA PHE A 396 -22.31 6.51 3.08
C PHE A 396 -20.96 5.82 2.81
N ASP A 397 -19.97 6.07 3.68
CA ASP A 397 -18.77 5.25 3.87
C ASP A 397 -18.92 4.45 5.17
N GLY A 398 -19.20 3.15 5.04
CA GLY A 398 -19.55 2.27 6.15
C GLY A 398 -20.79 2.76 6.90
N SER A 399 -20.61 3.20 8.15
CA SER A 399 -21.68 3.79 8.98
C SER A 399 -21.73 5.33 8.94
N THR A 400 -20.76 5.97 8.29
CA THR A 400 -20.64 7.43 8.25
C THR A 400 -21.37 7.96 7.03
N GLU A 401 -22.33 8.86 7.25
CA GLU A 401 -22.93 9.64 6.18
C GLU A 401 -21.89 10.64 5.67
N LEU A 402 -21.65 10.66 4.37
CA LEU A 402 -20.77 11.63 3.72
C LEU A 402 -21.58 12.87 3.32
N ASP A 403 -22.69 12.67 2.61
CA ASP A 403 -23.56 13.75 2.12
C ASP A 403 -24.98 13.22 1.78
N ASN A 404 -25.94 14.13 1.58
CA ASN A 404 -27.30 13.87 1.14
C ASN A 404 -27.76 14.88 0.07
N ALA A 405 -28.51 14.40 -0.92
CA ALA A 405 -28.96 15.20 -2.06
C ALA A 405 -30.40 14.86 -2.47
N ALA A 406 -31.15 15.88 -2.88
CA ALA A 406 -32.49 15.70 -3.43
C ALA A 406 -32.42 15.03 -4.82
N ILE A 407 -33.27 14.04 -5.05
CA ILE A 407 -33.40 13.36 -6.33
C ILE A 407 -34.23 14.26 -7.25
N THR A 408 -33.62 14.75 -8.33
CA THR A 408 -34.26 15.60 -9.34
C THR A 408 -34.03 15.00 -10.72
N THR A 409 -35.11 14.73 -11.47
CA THR A 409 -35.04 14.04 -12.77
C THR A 409 -34.19 12.76 -12.69
N ASP A 410 -34.58 11.88 -11.77
CA ASP A 410 -33.97 10.57 -11.50
C ASP A 410 -32.48 10.60 -11.08
N MET A 411 -31.94 11.77 -10.72
CA MET A 411 -30.54 11.95 -10.33
C MET A 411 -30.42 12.70 -9.00
N ALA A 412 -29.66 12.14 -8.06
CA ALA A 412 -29.12 12.84 -6.89
C ALA A 412 -27.69 13.31 -7.20
N THR A 413 -27.38 14.58 -6.93
CA THR A 413 -26.05 15.16 -7.15
C THR A 413 -25.42 15.54 -5.82
N PHE A 414 -24.37 14.83 -5.44
CA PHE A 414 -23.52 15.10 -4.28
C PHE A 414 -22.31 15.90 -4.79
N ALA A 415 -22.19 17.15 -4.36
CA ALA A 415 -21.17 18.08 -4.84
C ALA A 415 -20.31 18.58 -3.67
N ASP A 416 -19.06 18.96 -3.95
CA ASP A 416 -18.08 19.38 -2.94
C ASP A 416 -17.90 18.33 -1.79
N ILE A 417 -18.00 17.03 -2.09
CA ILE A 417 -17.97 15.94 -1.08
C ILE A 417 -16.56 15.57 -0.58
N ASP A 418 -15.54 15.95 -1.35
CA ASP A 418 -14.10 15.92 -1.04
C ASP A 418 -13.61 14.75 -0.17
N PHE A 419 -13.53 13.55 -0.75
CA PHE A 419 -12.87 12.41 -0.12
C PHE A 419 -11.81 11.74 -1.00
N THR A 420 -10.72 11.29 -0.39
CA THR A 420 -9.65 10.57 -1.11
C THR A 420 -9.89 9.06 -1.13
N VAL A 421 -9.75 8.45 -2.30
CA VAL A 421 -9.51 7.01 -2.48
C VAL A 421 -7.99 6.80 -2.59
N LEU A 422 -7.41 6.00 -1.70
CA LEU A 422 -5.96 5.81 -1.66
C LEU A 422 -5.48 4.93 -2.82
N LYS A 423 -4.26 5.19 -3.29
CA LYS A 423 -3.60 4.48 -4.38
C LYS A 423 -3.68 2.96 -4.22
N ASP A 424 -4.12 2.30 -5.28
CA ASP A 424 -4.24 0.85 -5.41
C ASP A 424 -5.16 0.22 -4.34
N THR A 425 -6.06 1.01 -3.74
CA THR A 425 -7.10 0.58 -2.80
C THR A 425 -8.51 0.74 -3.39
N THR A 426 -9.47 0.02 -2.79
CA THR A 426 -10.90 0.17 -3.08
C THR A 426 -11.60 0.80 -1.86
N LYS A 427 -12.41 1.83 -2.11
CA LYS A 427 -13.39 2.38 -1.16
C LYS A 427 -14.78 1.91 -1.57
N THR A 428 -15.54 1.35 -0.64
CA THR A 428 -16.92 0.90 -0.87
C THR A 428 -17.89 1.95 -0.34
N LEU A 429 -18.81 2.40 -1.19
CA LEU A 429 -19.83 3.38 -0.85
C LEU A 429 -21.22 2.75 -0.91
N THR A 430 -22.12 3.23 -0.05
CA THR A 430 -23.51 2.77 0.04
C THR A 430 -24.46 3.92 -0.25
N VAL A 431 -25.36 3.73 -1.22
CA VAL A 431 -26.47 4.64 -1.50
C VAL A 431 -27.68 4.19 -0.69
N LYS A 432 -28.31 5.15 -0.01
CA LYS A 432 -29.57 4.95 0.71
C LYS A 432 -30.60 5.98 0.28
N VAL A 433 -31.88 5.66 0.41
CA VAL A 433 -32.99 6.58 0.12
C VAL A 433 -34.01 6.58 1.25
N ASP A 434 -34.71 7.70 1.40
CA ASP A 434 -35.89 7.81 2.25
C ASP A 434 -37.16 7.58 1.41
N VAL A 435 -38.07 6.78 1.93
CA VAL A 435 -39.31 6.34 1.27
C VAL A 435 -40.51 7.04 1.89
N ARG A 436 -41.43 7.56 1.07
CA ARG A 436 -42.72 8.14 1.51
C ARG A 436 -43.86 7.76 0.55
N ASP A 437 -45.11 7.91 1.00
CA ASP A 437 -46.34 7.68 0.22
C ASP A 437 -46.48 6.26 -0.38
N ALA A 438 -45.90 5.24 0.27
CA ALA A 438 -45.94 3.86 -0.18
C ALA A 438 -47.36 3.25 -0.13
N ASN A 439 -47.79 2.57 -1.19
CA ASN A 439 -49.08 1.84 -1.24
C ASN A 439 -48.88 0.31 -1.22
N VAL A 440 -49.96 -0.49 -1.23
CA VAL A 440 -49.90 -1.96 -1.09
C VAL A 440 -49.39 -2.72 -2.33
N LEU A 441 -49.28 -2.04 -3.48
CA LEU A 441 -48.68 -2.53 -4.72
C LEU A 441 -47.21 -2.07 -4.76
N SER A 442 -46.28 -2.90 -5.28
CA SER A 442 -44.87 -2.47 -5.40
C SER A 442 -44.71 -1.37 -6.43
N GLU A 443 -43.90 -0.38 -6.06
CA GLU A 443 -43.21 0.52 -6.99
C GLU A 443 -41.71 0.18 -7.05
N GLY A 444 -41.15 0.03 -8.24
CA GLY A 444 -39.78 -0.44 -8.45
C GLY A 444 -38.78 0.70 -8.62
N PHE A 445 -37.62 0.60 -7.94
CA PHE A 445 -36.52 1.57 -8.11
C PHE A 445 -35.20 0.87 -8.44
N ILE A 446 -34.44 1.45 -9.38
CA ILE A 446 -33.06 1.04 -9.70
C ILE A 446 -32.10 2.20 -9.41
N ALA A 447 -31.17 1.98 -8.48
CA ALA A 447 -30.09 2.92 -8.21
C ALA A 447 -28.83 2.58 -9.02
N SER A 448 -28.08 3.59 -9.48
CA SER A 448 -26.84 3.40 -10.24
C SER A 448 -25.79 4.49 -10.03
N ALA A 449 -24.51 4.08 -10.11
CA ALA A 449 -23.35 4.97 -10.25
C ALA A 449 -22.70 4.72 -11.62
N SER A 450 -22.25 5.78 -12.30
CA SER A 450 -21.78 5.72 -13.69
C SER A 450 -20.60 6.66 -13.91
N THR A 451 -19.86 6.45 -14.99
CA THR A 451 -18.84 7.39 -15.50
C THR A 451 -19.11 7.74 -16.97
N THR A 452 -20.39 7.72 -17.39
CA THR A 452 -20.77 7.81 -18.81
C THR A 452 -20.80 9.27 -19.29
N ALA A 453 -21.27 10.18 -18.44
CA ALA A 453 -21.08 11.62 -18.63
C ALA A 453 -19.99 12.14 -17.69
N ALA A 454 -19.22 13.12 -18.15
CA ALA A 454 -18.10 13.71 -17.39
C ALA A 454 -18.50 14.43 -16.08
N ALA A 455 -19.80 14.57 -15.82
CA ALA A 455 -20.33 15.10 -14.55
C ALA A 455 -20.93 14.00 -13.66
N ASP A 456 -20.91 12.72 -14.05
CA ASP A 456 -21.41 11.62 -13.21
C ASP A 456 -20.47 11.32 -12.03
N LEU A 457 -19.17 11.54 -12.24
CA LEU A 457 -18.11 11.38 -11.27
C LEU A 457 -16.99 12.34 -11.66
N VAL A 458 -16.61 13.24 -10.76
CA VAL A 458 -15.52 14.20 -10.98
C VAL A 458 -14.42 13.92 -9.97
N SER A 459 -13.19 13.75 -10.47
CA SER A 459 -12.06 13.44 -9.61
C SER A 459 -10.71 13.94 -10.15
N GLU A 460 -9.77 14.17 -9.22
CA GLU A 460 -8.42 14.65 -9.51
C GLU A 460 -7.33 13.75 -8.85
N ASN A 461 -6.15 13.73 -9.46
CA ASN A 461 -4.98 13.03 -8.93
C ASN A 461 -4.33 13.81 -7.75
N SER A 462 -3.24 13.30 -7.17
CA SER A 462 -2.54 13.99 -6.07
C SER A 462 -1.83 15.31 -6.46
N SER A 463 -1.79 15.65 -7.76
CA SER A 463 -1.26 16.90 -8.30
C SER A 463 -2.35 17.95 -8.61
N GLY A 464 -3.64 17.59 -8.52
CA GLY A 464 -4.77 18.45 -8.87
C GLY A 464 -5.15 18.42 -10.36
N ASP A 465 -4.70 17.41 -11.12
CA ASP A 465 -5.13 17.22 -12.51
C ASP A 465 -6.34 16.29 -12.60
N SER A 466 -7.31 16.64 -13.45
CA SER A 466 -8.45 15.79 -13.77
C SER A 466 -8.00 14.46 -14.37
N ILE A 467 -8.58 13.35 -13.91
CA ILE A 467 -8.21 12.00 -14.38
C ILE A 467 -9.22 11.45 -15.40
N THR A 468 -9.12 10.15 -15.71
CA THR A 468 -10.15 9.43 -16.47
C THR A 468 -10.81 8.36 -15.59
N GLU A 469 -12.08 8.59 -15.29
CA GLU A 469 -12.97 7.66 -14.61
C GLU A 469 -13.51 6.61 -15.59
N THR A 470 -13.71 5.37 -15.11
CA THR A 470 -14.26 4.29 -15.93
C THR A 470 -15.17 3.36 -15.15
N GLY A 471 -16.19 2.82 -15.82
CA GLY A 471 -17.03 1.75 -15.29
C GLY A 471 -18.42 2.22 -14.86
N SER A 472 -19.15 1.32 -14.21
CA SER A 472 -20.49 1.58 -13.70
C SER A 472 -20.89 0.51 -12.68
N ALA A 473 -21.87 0.87 -11.84
CA ALA A 473 -22.53 -0.01 -10.90
C ALA A 473 -24.04 0.23 -11.02
N THR A 474 -24.77 -0.69 -11.64
CA THR A 474 -26.24 -0.67 -11.66
C THR A 474 -26.75 -1.68 -10.65
N GLY A 475 -27.58 -1.22 -9.72
CA GLY A 475 -28.19 -2.05 -8.69
C GLY A 475 -29.27 -2.98 -9.26
N ASN A 476 -29.75 -3.88 -8.40
CA ASN A 476 -30.98 -4.61 -8.70
C ASN A 476 -32.20 -3.73 -8.38
N GLU A 477 -33.32 -4.04 -9.01
CA GLU A 477 -34.61 -3.42 -8.72
C GLU A 477 -35.04 -3.72 -7.27
N VAL A 478 -35.32 -2.66 -6.51
CA VAL A 478 -35.91 -2.73 -5.18
C VAL A 478 -37.36 -2.29 -5.29
N GLY A 479 -38.28 -3.24 -5.16
CA GLY A 479 -39.72 -2.96 -5.08
C GLY A 479 -40.09 -2.45 -3.69
N ILE A 480 -40.97 -1.46 -3.60
CA ILE A 480 -41.34 -0.78 -2.35
C ILE A 480 -42.86 -0.76 -2.21
N ARG A 481 -43.38 -1.14 -1.03
CA ARG A 481 -44.81 -1.13 -0.69
C ARG A 481 -45.04 -0.91 0.81
N SER A 482 -46.22 -0.47 1.24
CA SER A 482 -46.52 -0.23 2.67
C SER A 482 -47.03 -1.43 3.47
N ALA A 483 -47.43 -2.52 2.80
CA ALA A 483 -47.76 -3.78 3.47
C ALA A 483 -47.52 -4.97 2.53
N GLY A 484 -47.19 -6.13 3.09
CA GLY A 484 -47.02 -7.35 2.32
C GLY A 484 -46.14 -8.41 3.00
N PRO A 485 -45.80 -9.48 2.26
CA PRO A 485 -44.88 -10.50 2.74
C PRO A 485 -43.42 -10.07 2.57
N GLU A 486 -42.64 -10.08 3.64
CA GLU A 486 -41.19 -10.28 3.54
C GLU A 486 -40.93 -11.75 3.16
N ILE A 487 -40.32 -12.00 2.00
CA ILE A 487 -40.14 -13.35 1.44
C ILE A 487 -38.66 -13.71 1.40
N THR A 488 -38.28 -14.81 2.05
CA THR A 488 -36.92 -15.37 2.01
C THR A 488 -36.93 -16.81 1.53
N LEU A 489 -36.14 -17.13 0.50
CA LEU A 489 -35.90 -18.52 0.10
C LEU A 489 -34.95 -19.20 1.10
N VAL A 490 -35.46 -20.21 1.83
CA VAL A 490 -34.68 -20.98 2.81
C VAL A 490 -33.93 -22.13 2.15
N SER A 491 -34.57 -22.82 1.20
CA SER A 491 -33.92 -23.85 0.40
C SER A 491 -34.68 -24.16 -0.89
N LYS A 492 -33.98 -24.69 -1.89
CA LYS A 492 -34.54 -25.24 -3.13
C LYS A 492 -33.86 -26.57 -3.47
N SER A 493 -34.61 -27.51 -4.00
CA SER A 493 -34.08 -28.77 -4.54
C SER A 493 -34.98 -29.30 -5.65
N ILE A 494 -34.47 -30.27 -6.42
CA ILE A 494 -35.23 -31.01 -7.41
C ILE A 494 -34.80 -32.48 -7.35
N THR A 495 -35.75 -33.40 -7.42
CA THR A 495 -35.49 -34.84 -7.39
C THR A 495 -36.17 -35.56 -8.55
N THR A 496 -35.51 -36.59 -9.06
CA THR A 496 -36.06 -37.54 -10.04
C THR A 496 -36.63 -38.75 -9.32
N ALA A 497 -37.80 -39.20 -9.76
CA ALA A 497 -38.41 -40.44 -9.26
C ALA A 497 -39.14 -41.21 -10.36
N ASN A 498 -39.59 -42.40 -10.00
CA ASN A 498 -40.36 -43.33 -10.82
C ASN A 498 -39.59 -43.90 -12.04
N THR A 499 -40.31 -44.46 -13.01
CA THR A 499 -39.76 -45.37 -14.03
C THR A 499 -39.03 -44.61 -15.15
N PRO A 500 -37.90 -45.11 -15.69
CA PRO A 500 -37.20 -44.46 -16.80
C PRO A 500 -38.10 -44.12 -17.98
N GLN A 501 -37.86 -42.98 -18.63
CA GLN A 501 -38.69 -42.42 -19.70
C GLN A 501 -38.81 -43.38 -20.90
N GLY A 502 -37.79 -44.21 -21.14
CA GLY A 502 -37.79 -45.28 -22.15
C GLY A 502 -38.65 -46.52 -21.83
N SER A 503 -39.33 -46.56 -20.68
CA SER A 503 -40.18 -47.71 -20.29
C SER A 503 -41.38 -47.89 -21.22
N GLN A 504 -41.65 -49.15 -21.58
CA GLN A 504 -42.81 -49.60 -22.37
C GLN A 504 -44.03 -49.95 -21.51
N LEU A 505 -43.95 -49.76 -20.18
CA LEU A 505 -45.02 -50.14 -19.25
C LEU A 505 -46.18 -49.13 -19.31
N ALA A 506 -47.40 -49.61 -19.62
CA ALA A 506 -48.57 -48.75 -19.70
C ALA A 506 -48.87 -48.06 -18.36
N GLY A 507 -49.00 -46.73 -18.38
CA GLY A 507 -49.24 -45.91 -17.18
C GLY A 507 -47.99 -45.57 -16.35
N ALA A 508 -46.79 -46.07 -16.71
CA ALA A 508 -45.56 -45.68 -16.04
C ALA A 508 -45.04 -44.33 -16.56
N THR A 509 -44.85 -43.37 -15.66
CA THR A 509 -44.21 -42.08 -15.94
C THR A 509 -43.03 -41.87 -14.99
N SER A 510 -41.97 -41.20 -15.47
CA SER A 510 -41.00 -40.57 -14.60
C SER A 510 -41.59 -39.28 -14.02
N THR A 511 -41.04 -38.77 -12.91
CA THR A 511 -41.44 -37.48 -12.34
C THR A 511 -40.22 -36.66 -11.91
N LEU A 512 -40.30 -35.35 -12.11
CA LEU A 512 -39.45 -34.36 -11.46
C LEU A 512 -40.26 -33.68 -10.37
N THR A 513 -39.73 -33.65 -9.15
CA THR A 513 -40.34 -32.95 -8.02
C THR A 513 -39.41 -31.85 -7.57
N ALA A 514 -39.74 -30.60 -7.88
CA ALA A 514 -39.10 -29.42 -7.31
C ALA A 514 -39.67 -29.17 -5.91
N SER A 515 -38.80 -28.88 -4.94
CA SER A 515 -39.19 -28.54 -3.57
C SER A 515 -38.57 -27.19 -3.20
N PHE A 516 -39.39 -26.26 -2.73
CA PHE A 516 -38.97 -24.97 -2.22
C PHE A 516 -39.41 -24.84 -0.76
N THR A 517 -38.52 -24.34 0.09
CA THR A 517 -38.87 -23.91 1.45
C THR A 517 -38.77 -22.41 1.50
N VAL A 518 -39.89 -21.73 1.70
CA VAL A 518 -39.99 -20.26 1.70
C VAL A 518 -40.39 -19.79 3.08
N LYS A 519 -39.62 -18.88 3.67
CA LYS A 519 -40.03 -18.13 4.85
C LYS A 519 -40.80 -16.89 4.39
N VAL A 520 -41.94 -16.66 5.03
CA VAL A 520 -42.83 -15.51 4.80
C VAL A 520 -43.13 -14.86 6.13
N LYS A 521 -42.90 -13.55 6.26
CA LYS A 521 -43.28 -12.75 7.41
C LYS A 521 -44.28 -11.68 6.96
N ALA A 522 -45.40 -11.57 7.67
CA ALA A 522 -46.37 -10.50 7.47
C ALA A 522 -45.81 -9.19 8.05
N VAL A 523 -45.91 -8.11 7.28
CA VAL A 523 -45.47 -6.76 7.68
C VAL A 523 -46.48 -5.72 7.16
N GLY A 524 -46.84 -4.77 8.01
CA GLY A 524 -47.80 -3.69 7.73
C GLY A 524 -49.27 -4.11 7.66
N ALA A 525 -49.57 -5.41 7.55
CA ALA A 525 -50.93 -5.94 7.58
C ALA A 525 -50.95 -7.47 7.79
N ASP A 526 -52.07 -7.97 8.33
CA ASP A 526 -52.45 -9.38 8.25
C ASP A 526 -52.48 -9.86 6.78
N LEU A 527 -51.90 -11.04 6.53
CA LEU A 527 -51.87 -11.66 5.20
C LEU A 527 -52.78 -12.89 5.15
N LEU A 528 -53.76 -12.88 4.26
CA LEU A 528 -54.54 -14.07 3.91
C LEU A 528 -53.77 -14.89 2.86
N LEU A 529 -53.29 -16.06 3.29
CA LEU A 529 -52.54 -17.00 2.47
C LEU A 529 -53.49 -18.12 2.00
N GLY A 530 -53.80 -18.14 0.70
CA GLY A 530 -54.70 -19.14 0.11
C GLY A 530 -53.98 -20.43 -0.28
N THR A 531 -54.57 -21.58 0.06
CA THR A 531 -54.16 -22.87 -0.51
C THR A 531 -54.61 -22.97 -1.99
N ILE A 532 -54.22 -24.04 -2.70
CA ILE A 532 -54.60 -24.26 -4.10
C ILE A 532 -56.11 -24.29 -4.36
N GLY A 533 -56.93 -24.57 -3.33
CA GLY A 533 -58.39 -24.54 -3.42
C GLY A 533 -59.04 -23.21 -3.01
N SER A 534 -58.26 -22.16 -2.76
CA SER A 534 -58.80 -20.86 -2.34
C SER A 534 -59.51 -20.12 -3.48
N THR A 535 -60.69 -19.58 -3.18
CA THR A 535 -61.44 -18.72 -4.09
C THR A 535 -60.98 -17.26 -4.06
N THR A 536 -60.12 -16.87 -3.11
CA THR A 536 -59.52 -15.52 -3.05
C THR A 536 -58.15 -15.45 -3.73
N GLY A 537 -57.64 -16.58 -4.22
CA GLY A 537 -56.33 -16.69 -4.87
C GLY A 537 -55.41 -17.68 -4.12
N ALA A 538 -54.80 -18.60 -4.86
CA ALA A 538 -53.81 -19.52 -4.31
C ALA A 538 -52.45 -18.84 -4.19
N MET A 539 -51.84 -18.88 -3.00
CA MET A 539 -50.52 -18.31 -2.71
C MET A 539 -49.45 -18.85 -3.66
N PHE A 540 -49.50 -20.16 -3.89
CA PHE A 540 -48.68 -20.87 -4.87
C PHE A 540 -49.61 -21.41 -5.97
N GLY A 541 -49.77 -20.66 -7.05
CA GLY A 541 -50.63 -21.02 -8.16
C GLY A 541 -49.97 -22.06 -9.09
N PRO A 542 -50.70 -23.08 -9.59
CA PRO A 542 -50.22 -23.87 -10.73
C PRO A 542 -50.15 -23.00 -12.00
N SER A 543 -49.40 -23.46 -13.00
CA SER A 543 -49.10 -22.75 -14.25
C SER A 543 -50.33 -22.08 -14.92
N GLY A 544 -50.18 -20.82 -15.34
CA GLY A 544 -51.23 -20.00 -15.95
C GLY A 544 -51.02 -18.51 -15.62
N SER A 545 -52.03 -17.66 -15.84
CA SER A 545 -51.95 -16.20 -15.59
C SER A 545 -51.80 -15.78 -14.11
N ILE A 546 -51.80 -16.75 -13.18
CA ILE A 546 -51.54 -16.58 -11.74
C ILE A 546 -50.51 -17.61 -11.23
N GLY A 547 -49.74 -18.20 -12.16
CA GLY A 547 -48.90 -19.36 -11.90
C GLY A 547 -47.57 -18.98 -11.26
N SER A 548 -47.34 -19.51 -10.05
CA SER A 548 -46.13 -19.28 -9.27
C SER A 548 -44.87 -19.94 -9.83
N PHE A 549 -45.01 -20.89 -10.76
CA PHE A 549 -43.92 -21.73 -11.22
C PHE A 549 -43.78 -21.72 -12.75
N VAL A 550 -42.54 -21.58 -13.22
CA VAL A 550 -42.17 -21.74 -14.63
C VAL A 550 -41.21 -22.91 -14.77
N VAL A 551 -41.47 -23.76 -15.77
CA VAL A 551 -40.56 -24.84 -16.15
C VAL A 551 -39.57 -24.31 -17.18
N TYR A 552 -38.28 -24.55 -16.93
CA TYR A 552 -37.20 -24.30 -17.87
C TYR A 552 -36.71 -25.63 -18.45
N ARG A 553 -36.37 -25.64 -19.74
CA ARG A 553 -35.69 -26.75 -20.42
C ARG A 553 -34.49 -26.21 -21.19
N ASN A 554 -33.29 -26.71 -20.88
CA ASN A 554 -32.01 -26.21 -21.40
C ASN A 554 -31.90 -24.67 -21.25
N GLY A 555 -32.27 -24.16 -20.07
CA GLY A 555 -32.27 -22.72 -19.76
C GLY A 555 -33.43 -21.88 -20.31
N VAL A 556 -34.28 -22.42 -21.20
CA VAL A 556 -35.39 -21.68 -21.84
C VAL A 556 -36.74 -22.05 -21.22
N ALA A 557 -37.59 -21.05 -20.92
CA ALA A 557 -38.92 -21.27 -20.37
C ALA A 557 -39.83 -22.10 -21.32
N VAL A 558 -40.60 -23.03 -20.77
CA VAL A 558 -41.49 -23.95 -21.50
C VAL A 558 -42.94 -23.67 -21.10
N THR A 559 -43.70 -23.12 -22.04
CA THR A 559 -45.10 -22.69 -21.84
C THR A 559 -46.14 -23.79 -22.13
N THR A 560 -45.72 -24.98 -22.57
CA THR A 560 -46.62 -26.03 -23.12
C THR A 560 -46.67 -27.33 -22.31
N LEU A 561 -46.11 -27.38 -21.10
CA LEU A 561 -46.18 -28.55 -20.22
C LEU A 561 -47.50 -28.55 -19.45
N SER A 562 -48.50 -29.29 -19.95
CA SER A 562 -49.88 -29.31 -19.44
C SER A 562 -50.13 -30.32 -18.29
N ASN A 563 -49.08 -30.87 -17.69
CA ASN A 563 -49.11 -31.98 -16.74
C ASN A 563 -48.37 -31.67 -15.42
N SER A 564 -48.32 -30.39 -15.05
CA SER A 564 -47.73 -29.95 -13.78
C SER A 564 -48.79 -29.74 -12.71
N THR A 565 -48.49 -30.17 -11.48
CA THR A 565 -49.32 -29.89 -10.31
C THR A 565 -48.46 -29.29 -9.20
N SER A 566 -48.88 -28.13 -8.68
CA SER A 566 -48.43 -27.68 -7.36
C SER A 566 -49.17 -28.50 -6.32
N THR A 567 -48.47 -29.12 -5.38
CA THR A 567 -49.14 -29.74 -4.23
C THR A 567 -49.44 -28.68 -3.18
N ALA A 568 -50.56 -28.84 -2.47
CA ALA A 568 -50.96 -27.89 -1.44
C ALA A 568 -49.94 -27.86 -0.30
N TYR A 569 -49.51 -26.67 0.10
CA TYR A 569 -48.85 -26.50 1.39
C TYR A 569 -49.86 -26.68 2.52
N THR A 570 -49.42 -27.27 3.63
CA THR A 570 -50.27 -27.39 4.83
C THR A 570 -50.42 -26.03 5.50
N VAL A 571 -51.65 -25.64 5.86
CA VAL A 571 -51.92 -24.45 6.68
C VAL A 571 -51.07 -24.51 7.96
N PRO A 572 -50.14 -23.56 8.17
CA PRO A 572 -49.26 -23.59 9.34
C PRO A 572 -50.01 -23.24 10.63
N SER A 573 -49.58 -23.83 11.75
CA SER A 573 -50.24 -23.64 13.06
C SER A 573 -50.13 -22.23 13.64
N THR A 574 -49.26 -21.38 13.08
CA THR A 574 -49.15 -19.95 13.42
C THR A 574 -50.25 -19.10 12.77
N CYS A 575 -50.92 -19.62 11.74
CA CYS A 575 -51.98 -18.92 11.04
C CYS A 575 -53.34 -19.22 11.69
N THR A 576 -54.23 -18.24 11.73
CA THR A 576 -55.62 -18.44 12.14
C THR A 576 -56.44 -19.02 10.99
N THR A 577 -57.38 -19.92 11.32
CA THR A 577 -58.30 -20.54 10.35
C THR A 577 -59.70 -19.98 10.53
N GLY A 578 -60.41 -19.79 9.41
CA GLY A 578 -61.72 -19.14 9.41
C GLY A 578 -62.23 -18.77 8.02
N VAL A 579 -61.34 -18.68 7.02
CA VAL A 579 -61.67 -18.53 5.61
C VAL A 579 -61.50 -19.87 4.88
N THR A 580 -62.44 -20.23 4.00
CA THR A 580 -62.41 -21.49 3.26
C THR A 580 -61.12 -21.63 2.45
N GLN A 581 -60.44 -22.78 2.59
CA GLN A 581 -59.20 -23.11 1.88
C GLN A 581 -58.07 -22.08 2.00
N SER A 582 -58.07 -21.25 3.05
CA SER A 582 -57.08 -20.18 3.29
C SER A 582 -56.78 -20.04 4.79
N CYS A 583 -55.70 -19.33 5.13
CA CYS A 583 -55.35 -19.02 6.52
C CYS A 583 -54.79 -17.61 6.65
N THR A 584 -55.09 -16.93 7.76
CA THR A 584 -54.58 -15.58 8.02
C THR A 584 -53.33 -15.65 8.88
N LEU A 585 -52.21 -15.18 8.33
CA LEU A 585 -50.97 -14.93 9.06
C LEU A 585 -51.06 -13.51 9.66
N PRO A 586 -51.08 -13.35 11.00
CA PRO A 586 -51.20 -12.03 11.63
C PRO A 586 -49.96 -11.17 11.35
N ASP A 587 -50.13 -9.85 11.34
CA ASP A 587 -49.02 -8.89 11.20
C ASP A 587 -47.87 -9.17 12.19
N GLY A 588 -46.64 -8.91 11.74
CA GLY A 588 -45.39 -9.23 12.43
C GLY A 588 -45.07 -10.73 12.59
N SER A 589 -46.00 -11.64 12.25
CA SER A 589 -45.80 -13.08 12.41
C SER A 589 -45.03 -13.68 11.23
N GLU A 590 -44.12 -14.61 11.51
CA GLU A 590 -43.40 -15.37 10.49
C GLU A 590 -43.86 -16.83 10.38
N VAL A 591 -43.67 -17.40 9.19
CA VAL A 591 -44.01 -18.78 8.88
C VAL A 591 -43.07 -19.35 7.83
N THR A 592 -42.77 -20.65 7.91
CA THR A 592 -41.94 -21.34 6.92
C THR A 592 -42.78 -22.39 6.20
N ILE A 593 -42.90 -22.24 4.89
CA ILE A 593 -43.81 -22.99 4.03
C ILE A 593 -43.00 -23.88 3.07
N PRO A 594 -43.07 -25.21 3.20
CA PRO A 594 -42.63 -26.11 2.16
C PRO A 594 -43.70 -26.20 1.06
N VAL A 595 -43.29 -25.96 -0.18
CA VAL A 595 -44.13 -26.15 -1.37
C VAL A 595 -43.40 -27.05 -2.36
N THR A 596 -44.13 -27.94 -3.03
CA THR A 596 -43.55 -28.77 -4.10
C THR A 596 -44.35 -28.66 -5.39
N TYR A 597 -43.62 -28.69 -6.50
CA TYR A 597 -44.13 -28.63 -7.85
C TYR A 597 -43.66 -29.86 -8.62
N LEU A 598 -44.62 -30.65 -9.09
CA LEU A 598 -44.37 -31.91 -9.77
C LEU A 598 -44.59 -31.75 -11.28
N ILE A 599 -43.69 -32.32 -12.07
CA ILE A 599 -43.82 -32.46 -13.53
C ILE A 599 -43.71 -33.96 -13.88
N GLU A 600 -44.68 -34.47 -14.64
CA GLU A 600 -44.63 -35.83 -15.16
C GLU A 600 -43.83 -35.89 -16.48
N GLY A 601 -43.05 -36.95 -16.67
CA GLY A 601 -42.27 -37.22 -17.87
C GLY A 601 -43.09 -37.71 -19.07
N ARG A 602 -44.40 -37.85 -18.92
CA ARG A 602 -45.39 -38.19 -19.97
C ARG A 602 -46.68 -37.38 -19.80
N THR A 603 -47.39 -37.11 -20.89
CA THR A 603 -48.68 -36.40 -20.84
C THR A 603 -49.86 -37.34 -20.54
N ALA A 604 -50.77 -36.92 -19.66
CA ALA A 604 -51.90 -37.74 -19.20
C ALA A 604 -52.89 -38.15 -20.32
N THR A 605 -53.02 -37.37 -21.39
CA THR A 605 -54.04 -37.58 -22.43
C THR A 605 -53.55 -38.42 -23.64
N VAL A 606 -52.23 -38.50 -23.85
CA VAL A 606 -51.64 -39.13 -25.06
C VAL A 606 -50.47 -40.08 -24.73
N GLY A 607 -49.96 -40.08 -23.49
CA GLY A 607 -48.81 -40.89 -23.08
C GLY A 607 -47.48 -40.48 -23.73
N THR A 608 -47.47 -39.40 -24.52
CA THR A 608 -46.28 -38.88 -25.20
C THR A 608 -45.25 -38.46 -24.15
N ALA A 609 -44.01 -38.92 -24.32
CA ALA A 609 -42.91 -38.51 -23.47
C ALA A 609 -42.64 -37.01 -23.59
N ALA A 610 -42.32 -36.36 -22.46
CA ALA A 610 -41.71 -35.05 -22.46
C ALA A 610 -40.42 -35.10 -23.30
N ALA A 611 -40.10 -34.01 -23.99
CA ALA A 611 -38.89 -33.95 -24.82
C ALA A 611 -37.63 -34.20 -23.98
N SER A 612 -36.56 -34.70 -24.60
CA SER A 612 -35.26 -34.78 -23.94
C SER A 612 -34.70 -33.38 -23.65
N GLY A 613 -33.95 -33.28 -22.56
CA GLY A 613 -33.33 -32.04 -22.10
C GLY A 613 -33.01 -32.06 -20.61
N LEU A 614 -32.28 -31.04 -20.18
CA LEU A 614 -32.15 -30.69 -18.76
C LEU A 614 -33.32 -29.80 -18.37
N TYR A 615 -33.92 -30.06 -17.22
CA TYR A 615 -35.08 -29.36 -16.71
C TYR A 615 -34.79 -28.71 -15.36
N ALA A 616 -35.30 -27.50 -15.17
CA ALA A 616 -35.31 -26.79 -13.90
C ALA A 616 -36.66 -26.11 -13.68
N ILE A 617 -37.01 -25.81 -12.43
CA ILE A 617 -38.23 -25.11 -12.06
C ILE A 617 -37.84 -23.79 -11.40
N GLY A 618 -38.38 -22.68 -11.88
CA GLY A 618 -38.36 -21.39 -11.19
C GLY A 618 -39.60 -21.22 -10.33
N LEU A 619 -39.41 -20.68 -9.12
CA LEU A 619 -40.49 -20.04 -8.34
C LEU A 619 -40.43 -18.55 -8.69
N GLU A 620 -41.38 -18.10 -9.49
CA GLU A 620 -41.34 -16.81 -10.21
C GLU A 620 -42.32 -15.78 -9.61
N GLN A 621 -43.28 -16.24 -8.80
CA GLN A 621 -44.36 -15.41 -8.30
C GLN A 621 -44.96 -16.00 -7.01
N ILE A 622 -45.26 -15.16 -6.02
CA ILE A 622 -46.02 -15.53 -4.82
C ILE A 622 -47.22 -14.58 -4.67
N ASN A 623 -48.41 -15.16 -4.60
CA ASN A 623 -49.66 -14.42 -4.44
C ASN A 623 -50.01 -14.29 -2.95
N TRP A 624 -50.69 -13.21 -2.59
CA TRP A 624 -51.15 -12.96 -1.22
C TRP A 624 -52.33 -11.98 -1.25
N VAL A 625 -53.13 -11.96 -0.19
CA VAL A 625 -54.26 -11.01 -0.06
C VAL A 625 -54.08 -10.25 1.25
N SER A 626 -54.12 -8.92 1.19
CA SER A 626 -54.08 -8.07 2.38
C SER A 626 -55.48 -7.84 2.97
N SER A 627 -55.56 -7.08 4.05
CA SER A 627 -56.81 -6.60 4.65
C SER A 627 -57.74 -5.85 3.68
N THR A 628 -57.25 -5.36 2.53
CA THR A 628 -58.08 -4.70 1.49
C THR A 628 -58.84 -5.68 0.60
N SER A 629 -58.66 -6.99 0.76
CA SER A 629 -59.28 -8.06 -0.04
C SER A 629 -58.92 -8.06 -1.54
N VAL A 630 -57.86 -7.33 -1.93
CA VAL A 630 -57.30 -7.37 -3.28
C VAL A 630 -56.23 -8.46 -3.37
N LEU A 631 -56.25 -9.24 -4.46
CA LEU A 631 -55.18 -10.19 -4.77
C LEU A 631 -53.94 -9.43 -5.22
N SER A 632 -52.90 -9.50 -4.41
CA SER A 632 -51.60 -8.87 -4.62
C SER A 632 -50.54 -9.93 -4.89
N THR A 633 -49.43 -9.49 -5.48
CA THR A 633 -48.43 -10.39 -6.07
C THR A 633 -47.02 -9.86 -5.80
N SER A 634 -46.13 -10.73 -5.33
CA SER A 634 -44.68 -10.51 -5.40
C SER A 634 -44.12 -11.25 -6.60
N THR A 635 -43.42 -10.53 -7.48
CA THR A 635 -42.82 -11.03 -8.73
C THR A 635 -41.31 -10.82 -8.79
N PHE A 636 -40.69 -10.28 -7.74
CA PHE A 636 -39.27 -9.93 -7.70
C PHE A 636 -38.34 -11.12 -7.99
N MET A 637 -38.81 -12.35 -7.73
CA MET A 637 -38.11 -13.60 -8.01
C MET A 637 -38.16 -14.04 -9.48
N SER A 638 -38.92 -13.38 -10.35
CA SER A 638 -39.06 -13.81 -11.74
C SER A 638 -37.79 -13.59 -12.56
N GLY A 639 -37.40 -14.60 -13.33
CA GLY A 639 -36.15 -14.64 -14.08
C GLY A 639 -34.94 -15.04 -13.23
N GLU A 640 -35.01 -14.83 -11.91
CA GLU A 640 -33.87 -14.95 -11.00
C GLU A 640 -33.36 -16.38 -10.83
N THR A 641 -32.08 -16.59 -11.10
CA THR A 641 -31.45 -17.92 -10.99
C THR A 641 -31.39 -18.42 -9.54
N ASP A 642 -31.35 -17.50 -8.57
CA ASP A 642 -31.47 -17.81 -7.14
C ASP A 642 -32.81 -18.47 -6.78
N TRP A 643 -33.88 -18.22 -7.54
CA TRP A 643 -35.19 -18.82 -7.35
C TRP A 643 -35.48 -20.01 -8.27
N ARG A 644 -34.48 -20.46 -9.04
CA ARG A 644 -34.56 -21.62 -9.96
C ARG A 644 -33.79 -22.83 -9.42
N THR A 645 -34.38 -24.04 -9.48
CA THR A 645 -33.69 -25.28 -9.11
C THR A 645 -32.47 -25.55 -10.01
N SER A 646 -31.61 -26.49 -9.60
CA SER A 646 -30.59 -27.04 -10.50
C SER A 646 -31.22 -27.73 -11.72
N ASP A 647 -30.46 -27.81 -12.80
CA ASP A 647 -30.81 -28.56 -14.02
C ASP A 647 -30.72 -30.08 -13.80
N VAL A 648 -31.79 -30.81 -14.13
CA VAL A 648 -31.85 -32.29 -14.03
C VAL A 648 -32.64 -32.88 -15.21
N SER A 649 -32.18 -33.98 -15.81
CA SER A 649 -32.96 -34.71 -16.82
C SER A 649 -33.98 -35.65 -16.20
N PHE A 650 -35.07 -35.95 -16.91
CA PHE A 650 -35.86 -37.15 -16.57
C PHE A 650 -34.97 -38.42 -16.62
N PRO A 651 -35.20 -39.41 -15.73
CA PRO A 651 -34.52 -40.69 -15.73
C PRO A 651 -34.95 -41.59 -16.90
#